data_AF-A0A090CZV9-F1
#
_entry.id   AF-A0A090CZV9-F1
#
_cell.length_a   1.000
_cell.length_b   1.000
_cell.length_c   1.000
_cell.angle_alpha   90.00
_cell.angle_beta   90.00
_cell.angle_gamma   90.00
#
_symmetry.space_group_name_H-M   'P 1'
#
loop_
_entity.id
_entity.type
_entity.pdbx_description
1 polymer ?
#
loop_
_entity_poly.entity_id
_entity_poly.type
_entity_poly.pdbx_seq_one_letter_code
_entity_poly.pdbx_strand_id
1 'polypeptide(L)'
;MNVLGRLERLQSSDQTIDYQYTYDVLDNLILVQDNKNQNQTIKSFDARNFLIEEKLGNDLEIKFDYDSLGQTKEVLLPDSTSIYFDYKGGRLNAVKRESENPYFYSCEAYDASSRLLKARLPGNAGTIDQKFDVLGRITSIETKDWKEVIHEYDDVGNLVSRNIFENQEKFSDYFTYDDIYQLKSEKGAFEHNYTYDSFFNRLEKDGEKIEVNDLNQIVEKPNYKYGYDLDGHLISIKTDDFYKKFTYDALGRLTFYSDSSCQAEYAYDASNRRLQKKVTDFEGNILAQEKYLYWHDREIGALNQNNEFISLRVLIPTSPSENRASVSIELFGKAYAPIHDHNGCISCLINIKTGEVEKFSRYSAFGNQINKSSLKMPWGFASKRLDEETGLIFFGRRYYDPIDGRWITKDPLGDCDGPNLYAYVQNRPLVLIDHFGFMSEETAEEYAFFNMVQTGELSSMVKHTAQRAGGMAKHAAGYAIEGLAHHTLLCADSPYLNGIFTARAKIENFGRSLQGNSDTSKSYGHSLKVIKIGDGPPGFATIGITGILTDEKSVREWGEKFFKDSKVATYMIFSETEGFAQDIFKANLMLCGFALPHAKETARAITKIYNEQTKANGGKPATLMISPHSRGAAQFMAGQHLIPSHVKKASHIRSFGALQPIPNTGIFGSVENYENDNDPVPKVGYPIWGWSIKTNTTPTGYSYGGPSSLMYDHFINSEGYRKKQQDACQDIFGR
;
A
#
# COMPACT_ATOMS: atom_id res chain seq x y z
N MET A 1 22.85 20.06 -7.61
CA MET A 1 21.92 20.45 -6.55
C MET A 1 22.07 21.94 -6.29
N ASN A 2 21.00 22.66 -5.97
CA ASN A 2 21.05 24.06 -5.58
C ASN A 2 21.47 24.25 -4.11
N VAL A 3 21.56 25.51 -3.68
CA VAL A 3 21.91 25.88 -2.29
C VAL A 3 20.92 25.39 -1.22
N LEU A 4 19.69 25.02 -1.62
CA LEU A 4 18.66 24.44 -0.76
C LEU A 4 18.62 22.90 -0.83
N GLY A 5 19.59 22.28 -1.51
CA GLY A 5 19.62 20.83 -1.70
C GLY A 5 18.55 20.30 -2.68
N ARG A 6 18.01 21.13 -3.57
CA ARG A 6 17.09 20.68 -4.63
C ARG A 6 17.87 20.23 -5.86
N LEU A 7 17.37 19.22 -6.58
CA LEU A 7 17.98 18.77 -7.83
C LEU A 7 17.73 19.79 -8.93
N GLU A 8 18.76 20.43 -9.48
CA GLU A 8 18.58 21.39 -10.59
C GLU A 8 18.80 20.79 -11.96
N ARG A 9 19.66 19.79 -12.07
CA ARG A 9 19.95 19.11 -13.33
C ARG A 9 20.35 17.66 -13.08
N LEU A 10 19.86 16.78 -13.93
CA LEU A 10 20.25 15.39 -14.02
C LEU A 10 20.66 15.10 -15.46
N GLN A 11 21.94 14.79 -15.67
CA GLN A 11 22.49 14.50 -16.99
C GLN A 11 23.35 13.25 -16.91
N SER A 12 23.22 12.36 -17.89
CA SER A 12 24.06 11.18 -17.99
C SER A 12 25.32 11.42 -18.84
N SER A 13 26.38 10.66 -18.54
CA SER A 13 27.65 10.72 -19.27
C SER A 13 27.53 10.23 -20.72
N ASP A 14 26.62 9.29 -20.98
CA ASP A 14 26.28 8.78 -22.31
C ASP A 14 25.31 9.68 -23.09
N GLN A 15 24.86 10.79 -22.47
CA GLN A 15 23.94 11.78 -23.03
C GLN A 15 22.58 11.19 -23.48
N THR A 16 22.16 10.06 -22.91
CA THR A 16 20.83 9.50 -23.14
C THR A 16 19.74 10.26 -22.35
N ILE A 17 20.10 10.97 -21.28
CA ILE A 17 19.20 11.87 -20.53
C ILE A 17 19.85 13.23 -20.23
N ASP A 18 19.04 14.28 -20.23
CA ASP A 18 19.41 15.62 -19.73
C ASP A 18 18.15 16.37 -19.29
N TYR A 19 17.92 16.42 -17.99
CA TYR A 19 16.77 17.07 -17.36
C TYR A 19 17.20 18.27 -16.53
N GLN A 20 16.49 19.38 -16.65
CA GLN A 20 16.64 20.54 -15.79
C GLN A 20 15.34 20.80 -15.02
N TYR A 21 15.43 21.07 -13.73
CA TYR A 21 14.28 21.18 -12.82
C TYR A 21 14.18 22.59 -12.26
N THR A 22 12.96 23.12 -12.23
CA THR A 22 12.65 24.42 -11.63
C THR A 22 11.57 24.25 -10.58
N TYR A 23 11.75 24.95 -9.46
CA TYR A 23 10.86 24.88 -8.31
C TYR A 23 10.32 26.26 -7.95
N ASP A 24 9.12 26.28 -7.37
CA ASP A 24 8.58 27.50 -6.76
C ASP A 24 9.17 27.77 -5.35
N VAL A 25 8.66 28.81 -4.70
CA VAL A 25 9.06 29.22 -3.34
C VAL A 25 8.55 28.26 -2.25
N LEU A 26 7.58 27.40 -2.55
CA LEU A 26 7.01 26.39 -1.66
C LEU A 26 7.62 24.99 -1.90
N ASP A 27 8.77 24.94 -2.60
CA ASP A 27 9.50 23.72 -2.98
C ASP A 27 8.77 22.85 -4.03
N ASN A 28 7.67 23.29 -4.64
CA ASN A 28 7.00 22.47 -5.66
C ASN A 28 7.79 22.45 -6.96
N LEU A 29 7.92 21.27 -7.57
CA LEU A 29 8.48 21.11 -8.90
C LEU A 29 7.45 21.62 -9.92
N ILE A 30 7.75 22.75 -10.56
CA ILE A 30 6.83 23.44 -11.48
C ILE A 30 7.21 23.27 -12.95
N LEU A 31 8.47 22.95 -13.23
CA LEU A 31 8.95 22.73 -14.59
C LEU A 31 10.07 21.68 -14.59
N VAL A 32 9.97 20.74 -15.51
CA VAL A 32 11.06 19.86 -15.92
C VAL A 32 11.30 20.08 -17.41
N GLN A 33 12.47 20.58 -17.77
CA GLN A 33 12.92 20.70 -19.15
C GLN A 33 13.73 19.45 -19.51
N ASP A 34 13.30 18.72 -20.53
CA ASP A 34 14.10 17.67 -21.19
C ASP A 34 14.91 18.33 -22.31
N ASN A 35 16.20 18.56 -22.06
CA ASN A 35 17.11 19.18 -23.01
C ASN A 35 17.48 18.23 -24.16
N LYS A 36 17.38 16.92 -23.94
CA LYS A 36 17.69 15.88 -24.94
C LYS A 36 16.60 15.84 -26.00
N ASN A 37 15.34 15.77 -25.57
CA ASN A 37 14.18 15.64 -26.45
C ASN A 37 13.49 16.97 -26.77
N GLN A 38 14.00 18.09 -26.22
CA GLN A 38 13.48 19.45 -26.41
C GLN A 38 11.99 19.58 -26.04
N ASN A 39 11.57 18.91 -24.97
CA ASN A 39 10.21 18.98 -24.45
C ASN A 39 10.20 19.38 -22.97
N GLN A 40 9.02 19.65 -22.42
CA GLN A 40 8.90 20.09 -21.04
C GLN A 40 7.64 19.55 -20.36
N THR A 41 7.75 19.23 -19.07
CA THR A 41 6.62 18.96 -18.19
C THR A 41 6.40 20.16 -17.28
N ILE A 42 5.19 20.71 -17.26
CA ILE A 42 4.81 21.89 -16.48
C ILE A 42 3.75 21.48 -15.45
N LYS A 43 3.87 21.99 -14.22
CA LYS A 43 2.93 21.74 -13.13
C LYS A 43 2.47 23.05 -12.49
N SER A 44 1.17 23.17 -12.26
CA SER A 44 0.57 24.32 -11.58
C SER A 44 -0.08 23.86 -10.27
N PHE A 45 0.05 24.67 -9.22
CA PHE A 45 -0.49 24.38 -7.89
C PHE A 45 -1.43 25.51 -7.43
N ASP A 46 -2.45 25.17 -6.65
CA ASP A 46 -3.31 26.17 -6.01
C ASP A 46 -2.69 26.74 -4.73
N ALA A 47 -3.38 27.71 -4.10
CA ALA A 47 -2.92 28.33 -2.85
C ALA A 47 -2.91 27.37 -1.65
N ARG A 48 -3.54 26.18 -1.76
CA ARG A 48 -3.52 25.10 -0.76
C ARG A 48 -2.40 24.09 -1.04
N ASN A 49 -1.60 24.33 -2.07
CA ASN A 49 -0.48 23.48 -2.51
C ASN A 49 -0.92 22.15 -3.13
N PHE A 50 -2.13 22.09 -3.70
CA PHE A 50 -2.60 20.95 -4.50
C PHE A 50 -2.26 21.14 -5.97
N LEU A 51 -1.86 20.05 -6.65
CA LEU A 51 -1.57 20.04 -8.09
C LEU A 51 -2.88 20.21 -8.87
N ILE A 52 -3.10 21.35 -9.51
CA ILE A 52 -4.34 21.63 -10.26
C ILE A 52 -4.21 21.40 -11.77
N GLU A 53 -2.98 21.30 -12.28
CA GLU A 53 -2.72 21.14 -13.71
C GLU A 53 -1.35 20.51 -13.92
N GLU A 54 -1.28 19.54 -14.82
CA GLU A 54 -0.03 18.97 -15.31
C GLU A 54 -0.08 18.89 -16.85
N LYS A 55 0.84 19.60 -17.50
CA LYS A 55 1.11 19.46 -18.94
C LYS A 55 2.34 18.60 -19.13
N LEU A 56 2.20 17.45 -19.77
CA LEU A 56 3.25 16.47 -20.01
C LEU A 56 4.11 16.85 -21.22
N GLY A 57 5.35 16.34 -21.29
CA GLY A 57 6.27 16.53 -22.42
C GLY A 57 5.80 15.97 -23.77
N ASN A 58 4.66 15.27 -23.83
CA ASN A 58 3.99 14.83 -25.07
C ASN A 58 2.79 15.71 -25.46
N ASP A 59 2.69 16.91 -24.87
CA ASP A 59 1.64 17.92 -25.04
C ASP A 59 0.24 17.55 -24.52
N LEU A 60 0.10 16.42 -23.84
CA LEU A 60 -1.14 16.10 -23.14
C LEU A 60 -1.25 16.89 -21.84
N GLU A 61 -2.47 17.29 -21.50
CA GLU A 61 -2.77 18.16 -20.37
C GLU A 61 -3.91 17.55 -19.54
N ILE A 62 -3.73 17.56 -18.21
CA ILE A 62 -4.72 17.08 -17.25
C ILE A 62 -4.90 18.11 -16.15
N LYS A 63 -6.14 18.33 -15.70
CA LYS A 63 -6.46 19.27 -14.61
C LYS A 63 -7.25 18.61 -13.51
N PHE A 64 -7.10 19.14 -12.30
CA PHE A 64 -7.70 18.60 -11.09
C PHE A 64 -8.45 19.71 -10.34
N ASP A 65 -9.66 19.37 -9.88
CA ASP A 65 -10.36 20.13 -8.84
C ASP A 65 -10.43 19.30 -7.56
N TYR A 66 -10.38 19.98 -6.41
CA TYR A 66 -10.38 19.36 -5.09
C TYR A 66 -11.46 19.96 -4.22
N ASP A 67 -12.12 19.12 -3.43
CA ASP A 67 -13.09 19.57 -2.44
C ASP A 67 -12.42 20.30 -1.25
N SER A 68 -13.22 20.64 -0.23
CA SER A 68 -12.74 21.34 0.97
C SER A 68 -11.86 20.47 1.89
N LEU A 69 -11.87 19.15 1.70
CA LEU A 69 -11.05 18.18 2.43
C LEU A 69 -9.77 17.80 1.65
N GLY A 70 -9.60 18.30 0.44
CA GLY A 70 -8.47 17.99 -0.42
C GLY A 70 -8.64 16.70 -1.22
N GLN A 71 -9.85 16.14 -1.30
CA GLN A 71 -10.12 14.96 -2.11
C GLN A 71 -10.36 15.40 -3.56
N THR A 72 -9.82 14.66 -4.55
CA THR A 72 -10.05 14.96 -5.97
C THR A 72 -11.53 14.85 -6.28
N LYS A 73 -12.12 15.95 -6.73
CA LYS A 73 -13.54 16.10 -7.05
C LYS A 73 -13.79 16.04 -8.56
N GLU A 74 -12.86 16.55 -9.36
CA GLU A 74 -12.93 16.50 -10.82
C GLU A 74 -11.54 16.26 -11.42
N VAL A 75 -11.50 15.49 -12.49
CA VAL A 75 -10.36 15.37 -13.41
C VAL A 75 -10.85 15.78 -14.79
N LEU A 76 -10.27 16.85 -15.35
CA LEU A 76 -10.51 17.28 -16.73
C LEU A 76 -9.44 16.66 -17.64
N LEU A 77 -9.89 15.97 -18.68
CA LEU A 77 -9.05 15.23 -19.62
C LEU A 77 -8.66 16.09 -20.84
N PRO A 78 -7.65 15.67 -21.64
CA PRO A 78 -7.19 16.41 -22.82
C PRO A 78 -8.26 16.68 -23.88
N ASP A 79 -9.29 15.83 -23.95
CA ASP A 79 -10.42 15.96 -24.88
C ASP A 79 -11.55 16.88 -24.35
N SER A 80 -11.28 17.63 -23.27
CA SER A 80 -12.23 18.50 -22.57
C SER A 80 -13.41 17.79 -21.91
N THR A 81 -13.36 16.45 -21.80
CA THR A 81 -14.34 15.68 -21.04
C THR A 81 -13.87 15.49 -19.59
N SER A 82 -14.80 15.18 -18.67
CA SER A 82 -14.49 15.15 -17.23
C SER A 82 -14.79 13.80 -16.58
N ILE A 83 -14.13 13.57 -15.45
CA ILE A 83 -14.45 12.52 -14.49
C ILE A 83 -14.73 13.21 -13.15
N TYR A 84 -15.92 13.01 -12.59
CA TYR A 84 -16.32 13.55 -11.29
C TYR A 84 -16.33 12.46 -10.22
N PHE A 85 -15.95 12.86 -9.00
CA PHE A 85 -15.94 12.00 -7.83
C PHE A 85 -16.82 12.63 -6.74
N ASP A 86 -17.74 11.84 -6.22
CA ASP A 86 -18.61 12.21 -5.11
C ASP A 86 -18.20 11.42 -3.86
N TYR A 87 -18.16 12.11 -2.71
CA TYR A 87 -17.76 11.51 -1.44
C TYR A 87 -18.84 11.72 -0.38
N LYS A 88 -19.05 10.70 0.46
CA LYS A 88 -19.97 10.75 1.60
C LYS A 88 -19.23 10.34 2.87
N GLY A 89 -19.05 11.29 3.80
CA GLY A 89 -18.27 11.06 5.02
C GLY A 89 -16.81 10.70 4.75
N GLY A 90 -16.21 11.31 3.71
CA GLY A 90 -14.82 11.07 3.31
C GLY A 90 -14.59 9.81 2.46
N ARG A 91 -15.60 8.95 2.29
CA ARG A 91 -15.51 7.74 1.46
C ARG A 91 -16.08 7.99 0.08
N LEU A 92 -15.49 7.37 -0.94
CA LEU A 92 -16.02 7.44 -2.31
C LEU A 92 -17.47 6.92 -2.34
N ASN A 93 -18.38 7.71 -2.86
CA ASN A 93 -19.78 7.37 -3.01
C ASN A 93 -20.11 7.07 -4.46
N ALA A 94 -19.61 7.87 -5.41
CA ALA A 94 -19.82 7.63 -6.83
C ALA A 94 -18.70 8.20 -7.70
N VAL A 95 -18.57 7.64 -8.90
CA VAL A 95 -17.75 8.15 -9.99
C VAL A 95 -18.66 8.41 -11.19
N LYS A 96 -18.58 9.59 -11.79
CA LYS A 96 -19.31 9.94 -13.01
C LYS A 96 -18.30 10.22 -14.12
N ARG A 97 -18.39 9.48 -15.22
CA ARG A 97 -17.71 9.83 -16.47
C ARG A 97 -18.64 10.75 -17.26
N GLU A 98 -18.22 11.99 -17.46
CA GLU A 98 -18.94 12.97 -18.28
C GLU A 98 -18.30 13.08 -19.66
N SER A 99 -18.98 12.53 -20.66
CA SER A 99 -18.60 12.56 -22.08
C SER A 99 -19.88 12.67 -22.93
N GLU A 100 -19.79 12.46 -24.24
CA GLU A 100 -20.98 12.35 -25.10
C GLU A 100 -21.94 11.24 -24.64
N ASN A 101 -21.40 10.17 -24.05
CA ASN A 101 -22.15 9.03 -23.53
C ASN A 101 -21.85 8.86 -22.02
N PRO A 102 -22.45 9.66 -21.13
CA PRO A 102 -22.10 9.66 -19.72
C PRO A 102 -22.56 8.37 -19.01
N TYR A 103 -21.82 7.98 -17.98
CA TYR A 103 -22.16 6.83 -17.13
C TYR A 103 -21.65 6.99 -15.69
N PHE A 104 -22.16 6.15 -14.79
CA PHE A 104 -21.92 6.24 -13.36
C PHE A 104 -21.52 4.89 -12.76
N TYR A 105 -20.59 4.93 -11.82
CA TYR A 105 -20.28 3.86 -10.88
C TYR A 105 -20.69 4.33 -9.48
N SER A 106 -21.30 3.47 -8.68
CA SER A 106 -21.78 3.86 -7.33
C SER A 106 -21.43 2.81 -6.28
N CYS A 107 -20.83 3.25 -5.19
CA CYS A 107 -20.51 2.42 -4.04
C CYS A 107 -21.75 2.29 -3.14
N GLU A 108 -22.31 1.09 -3.01
CA GLU A 108 -23.57 0.85 -2.28
C GLU A 108 -23.33 0.44 -0.82
N ALA A 109 -22.24 -0.28 -0.54
CA ALA A 109 -21.93 -0.75 0.81
C ALA A 109 -20.43 -0.86 1.09
N TYR A 110 -20.06 -0.55 2.34
CA TYR A 110 -18.72 -0.69 2.88
C TYR A 110 -18.76 -1.49 4.18
N ASP A 111 -17.67 -2.16 4.52
CA ASP A 111 -17.49 -2.73 5.85
C ASP A 111 -17.01 -1.69 6.87
N ALA A 112 -16.85 -2.12 8.13
CA ALA A 112 -16.39 -1.26 9.22
C ALA A 112 -14.97 -0.71 9.00
N SER A 113 -14.16 -1.36 8.16
CA SER A 113 -12.80 -0.95 7.80
C SER A 113 -12.76 -0.09 6.54
N SER A 114 -13.92 0.37 6.06
CA SER A 114 -14.06 1.17 4.84
C SER A 114 -13.70 0.43 3.54
N ARG A 115 -13.72 -0.90 3.52
CA ARG A 115 -13.54 -1.68 2.28
C ARG A 115 -14.87 -1.85 1.57
N LEU A 116 -14.85 -1.75 0.25
CA LEU A 116 -16.04 -1.83 -0.58
C LEU A 116 -16.60 -3.25 -0.59
N LEU A 117 -17.84 -3.42 -0.10
CA LEU A 117 -18.57 -4.69 -0.12
C LEU A 117 -19.47 -4.83 -1.35
N LYS A 118 -20.01 -3.71 -1.84
CA LYS A 118 -20.94 -3.73 -2.97
C LYS A 118 -20.89 -2.44 -3.76
N ALA A 119 -20.90 -2.56 -5.09
CA ALA A 119 -21.07 -1.43 -5.99
C ALA A 119 -21.97 -1.75 -7.18
N ARG A 120 -22.58 -0.71 -7.72
CA ARG A 120 -23.22 -0.70 -9.03
C ARG A 120 -22.19 -0.35 -10.09
N LEU A 121 -22.01 -1.27 -11.04
CA LEU A 121 -21.12 -1.11 -12.18
C LEU A 121 -21.72 -0.14 -13.21
N PRO A 122 -20.91 0.44 -14.11
CA PRO A 122 -21.40 1.37 -15.12
C PRO A 122 -22.47 0.80 -16.05
N GLY A 123 -23.45 1.64 -16.37
CA GLY A 123 -24.52 1.33 -17.33
C GLY A 123 -25.33 0.11 -16.93
N ASN A 124 -25.46 -0.84 -17.86
CA ASN A 124 -26.22 -2.09 -17.73
C ASN A 124 -25.37 -3.26 -17.19
N ALA A 125 -24.14 -3.02 -16.72
CA ALA A 125 -23.24 -4.07 -16.25
C ALA A 125 -23.65 -4.69 -14.88
N GLY A 126 -24.69 -4.17 -14.22
CA GLY A 126 -25.23 -4.73 -12.99
C GLY A 126 -24.45 -4.34 -11.73
N THR A 127 -24.25 -5.29 -10.83
CA THR A 127 -23.55 -5.06 -9.54
C THR A 127 -22.36 -5.99 -9.39
N ILE A 128 -21.43 -5.56 -8.54
CA ILE A 128 -20.34 -6.36 -8.02
C ILE A 128 -20.47 -6.44 -6.50
N ASP A 129 -20.41 -7.65 -5.96
CA ASP A 129 -20.43 -7.95 -4.54
C ASP A 129 -19.07 -8.57 -4.15
N GLN A 130 -18.49 -8.12 -3.05
CA GLN A 130 -17.19 -8.56 -2.54
C GLN A 130 -17.32 -9.01 -1.09
N LYS A 131 -16.55 -10.05 -0.73
CA LYS A 131 -16.49 -10.57 0.63
C LYS A 131 -15.04 -10.68 1.06
N PHE A 132 -14.81 -10.36 2.33
CA PHE A 132 -13.51 -10.42 2.96
C PHE A 132 -13.58 -11.32 4.19
N ASP A 133 -12.47 -11.99 4.50
CA ASP A 133 -12.33 -12.65 5.80
C ASP A 133 -11.99 -11.63 6.90
N VAL A 134 -11.79 -12.15 8.12
CA VAL A 134 -11.44 -11.32 9.27
C VAL A 134 -10.07 -10.66 9.14
N LEU A 135 -9.16 -11.18 8.30
CA LEU A 135 -7.84 -10.62 8.04
C LEU A 135 -7.88 -9.57 6.91
N GLY A 136 -9.02 -9.40 6.24
CA GLY A 136 -9.19 -8.49 5.12
C GLY A 136 -8.82 -9.03 3.76
N ARG A 137 -8.54 -10.34 3.67
CA ARG A 137 -8.29 -11.00 2.40
C ARG A 137 -9.61 -11.24 1.69
N ILE A 138 -9.62 -11.15 0.37
CA ILE A 138 -10.81 -11.50 -0.41
C ILE A 138 -11.15 -12.97 -0.17
N THR A 139 -12.43 -13.26 -0.04
CA THR A 139 -12.95 -14.65 -0.07
C THR A 139 -13.88 -14.87 -1.25
N SER A 140 -14.50 -13.82 -1.76
CA SER A 140 -15.30 -13.89 -2.97
C SER A 140 -15.44 -12.53 -3.65
N ILE A 141 -15.48 -12.56 -4.98
CA ILE A 141 -15.90 -11.47 -5.84
C ILE A 141 -16.98 -12.04 -6.76
N GLU A 142 -18.12 -11.38 -6.87
CA GLU A 142 -19.27 -11.91 -7.59
C GLU A 142 -19.96 -10.83 -8.41
N THR A 143 -20.23 -11.16 -9.67
CA THR A 143 -21.12 -10.44 -10.59
C THR A 143 -22.13 -11.45 -11.15
N LYS A 144 -23.03 -11.00 -12.03
CA LYS A 144 -24.00 -11.88 -12.69
C LYS A 144 -23.32 -13.02 -13.50
N ASP A 145 -22.30 -12.68 -14.28
CA ASP A 145 -21.74 -13.56 -15.31
C ASP A 145 -20.29 -14.02 -15.01
N TRP A 146 -19.66 -13.45 -13.97
CA TRP A 146 -18.34 -13.83 -13.48
C TRP A 146 -18.28 -13.90 -11.94
N LYS A 147 -17.62 -14.91 -11.40
CA LYS A 147 -17.43 -15.07 -9.94
C LYS A 147 -16.10 -15.73 -9.60
N GLU A 148 -15.45 -15.25 -8.56
CA GLU A 148 -14.34 -15.92 -7.88
C GLU A 148 -14.73 -16.26 -6.45
N VAL A 149 -14.36 -17.47 -6.02
CA VAL A 149 -14.49 -17.94 -4.64
C VAL A 149 -13.18 -18.57 -4.23
N ILE A 150 -12.56 -18.01 -3.19
CA ILE A 150 -11.36 -18.57 -2.58
C ILE A 150 -11.81 -19.59 -1.52
N HIS A 151 -11.38 -20.85 -1.69
CA HIS A 151 -11.79 -21.95 -0.83
C HIS A 151 -10.87 -22.08 0.38
N GLU A 152 -9.58 -21.89 0.16
CA GLU A 152 -8.58 -22.12 1.20
C GLU A 152 -7.39 -21.17 1.05
N TYR A 153 -7.05 -20.55 2.17
CA TYR A 153 -5.73 -20.01 2.43
C TYR A 153 -5.05 -20.90 3.47
N ASP A 154 -3.73 -21.09 3.36
CA ASP A 154 -2.98 -21.74 4.43
C ASP A 154 -2.83 -20.81 5.66
N ASP A 155 -2.22 -21.33 6.73
CA ASP A 155 -2.06 -20.62 8.01
C ASP A 155 -1.21 -19.33 7.91
N VAL A 156 -0.38 -19.21 6.87
CA VAL A 156 0.45 -18.02 6.62
C VAL A 156 -0.14 -17.10 5.54
N GLY A 157 -1.25 -17.51 4.94
CA GLY A 157 -2.05 -16.73 4.03
C GLY A 157 -1.77 -16.92 2.54
N ASN A 158 -1.05 -17.97 2.16
CA ASN A 158 -0.94 -18.34 0.76
C ASN A 158 -2.25 -18.91 0.23
N LEU A 159 -2.60 -18.58 -1.01
CA LEU A 159 -3.80 -19.11 -1.66
C LEU A 159 -3.60 -20.57 -2.04
N VAL A 160 -4.32 -21.49 -1.42
CA VAL A 160 -4.18 -22.94 -1.71
C VAL A 160 -5.15 -23.38 -2.82
N SER A 161 -6.37 -22.86 -2.82
CA SER A 161 -7.36 -23.19 -3.85
C SER A 161 -8.41 -22.12 -4.07
N ARG A 162 -8.84 -21.99 -5.33
CA ARG A 162 -9.94 -21.12 -5.74
C ARG A 162 -10.83 -21.77 -6.78
N ASN A 163 -12.05 -21.25 -6.92
CA ASN A 163 -12.95 -21.55 -8.01
C ASN A 163 -13.32 -20.26 -8.75
N ILE A 164 -13.19 -20.28 -10.08
CA ILE A 164 -13.67 -19.25 -10.99
C ILE A 164 -14.92 -19.78 -11.69
N PHE A 165 -15.93 -18.92 -11.83
CA PHE A 165 -17.13 -19.22 -12.60
C PHE A 165 -17.27 -18.20 -13.72
N GLU A 166 -17.39 -18.69 -14.95
CA GLU A 166 -17.61 -17.89 -16.16
C GLU A 166 -18.88 -18.41 -16.82
N ASN A 167 -19.94 -17.58 -16.89
CA ASN A 167 -21.26 -18.01 -17.37
C ASN A 167 -21.76 -19.31 -16.71
N GLN A 168 -21.57 -19.43 -15.39
CA GLN A 168 -21.91 -20.59 -14.55
C GLN A 168 -21.02 -21.84 -14.74
N GLU A 169 -20.12 -21.86 -15.73
CA GLU A 169 -19.13 -22.93 -15.85
C GLU A 169 -18.05 -22.76 -14.79
N LYS A 170 -17.75 -23.83 -14.06
CA LYS A 170 -16.82 -23.82 -12.92
C LYS A 170 -15.44 -24.31 -13.33
N PHE A 171 -14.43 -23.54 -12.93
CA PHE A 171 -13.02 -23.86 -13.08
C PHE A 171 -12.35 -23.83 -11.72
N SER A 172 -11.51 -24.82 -11.43
CA SER A 172 -10.85 -24.97 -10.14
C SER A 172 -9.34 -24.87 -10.32
N ASP A 173 -8.71 -24.00 -9.53
CA ASP A 173 -7.27 -23.86 -9.49
C ASP A 173 -6.73 -24.30 -8.11
N TYR A 174 -5.57 -24.95 -8.12
CA TYR A 174 -4.88 -25.44 -6.92
C TYR A 174 -3.42 -25.03 -6.95
N PHE A 175 -2.90 -24.61 -5.80
CA PHE A 175 -1.54 -24.12 -5.65
C PHE A 175 -0.83 -24.81 -4.49
N THR A 176 0.46 -25.04 -4.66
CA THR A 176 1.32 -25.54 -3.58
C THR A 176 2.58 -24.69 -3.46
N TYR A 177 3.16 -24.66 -2.27
CA TYR A 177 4.28 -23.80 -1.92
C TYR A 177 5.42 -24.61 -1.31
N ASP A 178 6.63 -24.08 -1.36
CA ASP A 178 7.77 -24.61 -0.61
C ASP A 178 7.84 -24.05 0.83
N ASP A 179 8.86 -24.45 1.59
CA ASP A 179 9.01 -24.10 3.01
C ASP A 179 9.29 -22.61 3.26
N ILE A 180 9.67 -21.86 2.23
CA ILE A 180 9.82 -20.39 2.26
C ILE A 180 8.74 -19.69 1.43
N TYR A 181 7.63 -20.40 1.19
CA TYR A 181 6.38 -19.92 0.61
C TYR A 181 6.43 -19.54 -0.86
N GLN A 182 7.46 -19.94 -1.61
CA GLN A 182 7.51 -19.75 -3.07
C GLN A 182 6.51 -20.69 -3.75
N LEU A 183 5.84 -20.22 -4.80
CA LEU A 183 4.89 -21.03 -5.56
C LEU A 183 5.60 -22.19 -6.26
N LYS A 184 5.37 -23.41 -5.79
CA LYS A 184 5.97 -24.65 -6.29
C LYS A 184 5.17 -25.28 -7.43
N SER A 185 3.83 -25.18 -7.40
CA SER A 185 2.99 -25.68 -8.49
C SER A 185 1.68 -24.91 -8.61
N GLU A 186 1.17 -24.79 -9.82
CA GLU A 186 -0.23 -24.42 -10.12
C GLU A 186 -0.87 -25.50 -11.00
N LYS A 187 -2.14 -25.82 -10.71
CA LYS A 187 -2.97 -26.77 -11.47
C LYS A 187 -4.34 -26.19 -11.73
N GLY A 188 -5.00 -26.59 -12.82
CA GLY A 188 -6.31 -26.06 -13.21
C GLY A 188 -6.28 -25.44 -14.61
N ALA A 189 -6.51 -24.12 -14.70
CA ALA A 189 -6.43 -23.43 -15.99
C ALA A 189 -5.01 -23.48 -16.59
N PHE A 190 -3.99 -23.44 -15.72
CA PHE A 190 -2.59 -23.63 -16.05
C PHE A 190 -2.04 -24.80 -15.26
N GLU A 191 -1.08 -25.50 -15.84
CA GLU A 191 -0.41 -26.65 -15.24
C GLU A 191 1.09 -26.37 -15.27
N HIS A 192 1.63 -25.82 -14.19
CA HIS A 192 3.05 -25.53 -14.08
C HIS A 192 3.67 -26.05 -12.79
N ASN A 193 4.92 -26.51 -12.87
CA ASN A 193 5.77 -26.86 -11.73
C ASN A 193 7.06 -26.05 -11.75
N TYR A 194 7.47 -25.59 -10.59
CA TYR A 194 8.60 -24.68 -10.42
C TYR A 194 9.58 -25.21 -9.37
N THR A 195 10.87 -24.98 -9.61
CA THR A 195 11.92 -25.15 -8.58
C THR A 195 12.77 -23.90 -8.51
N TYR A 196 13.30 -23.62 -7.32
CA TYR A 196 14.05 -22.41 -7.02
C TYR A 196 15.31 -22.68 -6.21
N ASP A 197 16.24 -21.73 -6.22
CA ASP A 197 17.27 -21.63 -5.19
C ASP A 197 16.82 -20.74 -4.00
N SER A 198 17.68 -20.59 -3.00
CA SER A 198 17.44 -19.72 -1.84
C SER A 198 17.54 -18.23 -2.15
N PHE A 199 17.94 -17.86 -3.37
CA PHE A 199 17.98 -16.48 -3.86
C PHE A 199 16.77 -16.18 -4.74
N PHE A 200 15.70 -17.01 -4.73
CA PHE A 200 14.50 -16.81 -5.54
C PHE A 200 14.72 -16.89 -7.06
N ASN A 201 15.84 -17.45 -7.53
CA ASN A 201 15.97 -17.78 -8.95
C ASN A 201 15.14 -19.01 -9.27
N ARG A 202 14.32 -18.94 -10.32
CA ARG A 202 13.66 -20.12 -10.89
C ARG A 202 14.69 -20.94 -11.65
N LEU A 203 14.97 -22.15 -11.17
CA LEU A 203 15.95 -23.08 -11.76
C LEU A 203 15.31 -24.10 -12.71
N GLU A 204 14.02 -24.36 -12.57
CA GLU A 204 13.28 -25.24 -13.47
C GLU A 204 11.83 -24.77 -13.62
N LYS A 205 11.28 -24.90 -14.83
CA LYS A 205 9.85 -24.79 -15.12
C LYS A 205 9.43 -25.97 -15.99
N ASP A 206 8.49 -26.79 -15.53
CA ASP A 206 7.93 -27.91 -16.31
C ASP A 206 8.97 -28.92 -16.84
N GLY A 207 10.05 -29.14 -16.08
CA GLY A 207 11.17 -29.99 -16.48
C GLY A 207 12.23 -29.30 -17.34
N GLU A 208 12.01 -28.05 -17.76
CA GLU A 208 12.99 -27.22 -18.46
C GLU A 208 13.91 -26.51 -17.47
N LYS A 209 15.20 -26.86 -17.48
CA LYS A 209 16.22 -26.25 -16.64
C LYS A 209 16.59 -24.85 -17.09
N ILE A 210 16.81 -23.96 -16.14
CA ILE A 210 17.20 -22.57 -16.33
C ILE A 210 18.54 -22.37 -15.64
N GLU A 211 19.57 -22.03 -16.42
CA GLU A 211 20.91 -21.75 -15.91
C GLU A 211 21.00 -20.27 -15.50
N VAL A 212 21.46 -20.01 -14.28
CA VAL A 212 21.68 -18.66 -13.75
C VAL A 212 23.13 -18.46 -13.34
N ASN A 213 23.64 -17.23 -13.45
CA ASN A 213 24.98 -16.88 -12.97
C ASN A 213 24.98 -16.32 -11.54
N ASP A 214 26.16 -16.03 -11.01
CA ASP A 214 26.35 -15.47 -9.66
C ASP A 214 25.73 -14.07 -9.46
N LEU A 215 25.29 -13.42 -10.55
CA LEU A 215 24.57 -12.14 -10.54
C LEU A 215 23.05 -12.31 -10.61
N ASN A 216 22.54 -13.54 -10.46
CA ASN A 216 21.13 -13.91 -10.57
C ASN A 216 20.53 -13.68 -11.97
N GLN A 217 21.36 -13.57 -13.02
CA GLN A 217 20.91 -13.41 -14.41
C GLN A 217 20.68 -14.77 -15.05
N ILE A 218 19.63 -14.91 -15.87
CA ILE A 218 19.43 -16.11 -16.69
C ILE A 218 20.51 -16.10 -17.77
N VAL A 219 21.28 -17.17 -17.91
CA VAL A 219 22.28 -17.29 -18.97
C VAL A 219 21.73 -18.12 -20.13
N GLU A 220 21.05 -19.21 -19.81
CA GLU A 220 20.56 -20.16 -20.80
C GLU A 220 19.27 -20.86 -20.32
N LYS A 221 18.37 -21.12 -21.27
CA LYS A 221 17.22 -22.03 -21.16
C LYS A 221 17.28 -23.00 -22.36
N PRO A 222 16.46 -24.06 -22.43
CA PRO A 222 16.48 -24.95 -23.58
C PRO A 222 16.26 -24.16 -24.88
N ASN A 223 17.30 -24.12 -25.72
CA ASN A 223 17.37 -23.38 -27.00
C ASN A 223 17.50 -21.85 -26.93
N TYR A 224 17.44 -21.21 -25.74
CA TYR A 224 17.50 -19.75 -25.60
C TYR A 224 18.74 -19.30 -24.84
N LYS A 225 19.51 -18.37 -25.41
CA LYS A 225 20.65 -17.71 -24.78
C LYS A 225 20.34 -16.26 -24.49
N TYR A 226 20.70 -15.83 -23.29
CA TYR A 226 20.42 -14.50 -22.77
C TYR A 226 21.73 -13.70 -22.69
N GLY A 227 21.65 -12.41 -22.96
CA GLY A 227 22.80 -11.50 -22.90
C GLY A 227 22.44 -10.24 -22.13
N TYR A 228 23.36 -9.78 -21.29
CA TYR A 228 23.19 -8.61 -20.42
C TYR A 228 24.29 -7.59 -20.67
N ASP A 229 24.00 -6.31 -20.44
CA ASP A 229 25.02 -5.27 -20.33
C ASP A 229 25.72 -5.28 -18.96
N LEU A 230 26.68 -4.37 -18.77
CA LEU A 230 27.44 -4.27 -17.51
C LEU A 230 26.60 -3.78 -16.32
N ASP A 231 25.49 -3.08 -16.60
CA ASP A 231 24.55 -2.62 -15.58
C ASP A 231 23.51 -3.71 -15.24
N GLY A 232 23.51 -4.82 -15.97
CA GLY A 232 22.62 -5.96 -15.73
C GLY A 232 21.24 -5.80 -16.37
N HIS A 233 21.11 -5.00 -17.42
CA HIS A 233 19.91 -4.99 -18.26
C HIS A 233 19.99 -6.09 -19.31
N LEU A 234 18.87 -6.79 -19.54
CA LEU A 234 18.77 -7.81 -20.58
C LEU A 234 18.83 -7.16 -21.97
N ILE A 235 19.88 -7.37 -22.74
CA ILE A 235 20.07 -6.75 -24.08
C ILE A 235 19.76 -7.70 -25.24
N SER A 236 19.72 -9.01 -25.01
CA SER A 236 19.36 -9.98 -26.05
C SER A 236 18.79 -11.29 -25.52
N ILE A 237 17.82 -11.85 -26.24
CA ILE A 237 17.41 -13.25 -26.14
C ILE A 237 17.54 -13.86 -27.53
N LYS A 238 18.25 -14.99 -27.68
CA LYS A 238 18.48 -15.60 -29.00
C LYS A 238 18.37 -17.11 -29.01
N THR A 239 17.84 -17.66 -30.10
CA THR A 239 17.99 -19.06 -30.51
C THR A 239 18.77 -19.09 -31.83
N ASP A 240 18.86 -20.24 -32.50
CA ASP A 240 19.46 -20.31 -33.84
C ASP A 240 18.63 -19.54 -34.91
N ASP A 241 17.31 -19.45 -34.73
CA ASP A 241 16.36 -18.85 -35.70
C ASP A 241 15.67 -17.57 -35.17
N PHE A 242 15.93 -17.18 -33.93
CA PHE A 242 15.20 -16.13 -33.23
C PHE A 242 16.14 -15.15 -32.53
N TYR A 243 15.81 -13.86 -32.56
CA TYR A 243 16.58 -12.83 -31.88
C TYR A 243 15.67 -11.69 -31.41
N LYS A 244 15.68 -11.41 -30.10
CA LYS A 244 15.19 -10.17 -29.49
C LYS A 244 16.37 -9.28 -29.12
N LYS A 245 16.25 -7.98 -29.39
CA LYS A 245 17.19 -6.95 -28.96
C LYS A 245 16.49 -5.94 -28.07
N PHE A 246 17.19 -5.50 -27.04
CA PHE A 246 16.74 -4.42 -26.16
C PHE A 246 17.84 -3.36 -26.03
N THR A 247 17.46 -2.12 -25.80
CA THR A 247 18.40 -1.02 -25.49
C THR A 247 17.76 -0.10 -24.46
N TYR A 248 18.60 0.46 -23.60
CA TYR A 248 18.19 1.24 -22.44
C TYR A 248 18.85 2.61 -22.44
N ASP A 249 18.25 3.57 -21.75
CA ASP A 249 18.95 4.81 -21.37
C ASP A 249 19.66 4.66 -20.02
N ALA A 250 20.36 5.74 -19.60
CA ALA A 250 21.13 5.77 -18.37
C ALA A 250 20.31 5.62 -17.07
N LEU A 251 18.96 5.66 -17.14
CA LEU A 251 18.09 5.34 -16.01
C LEU A 251 17.59 3.88 -16.05
N GLY A 252 18.10 3.06 -16.98
CA GLY A 252 17.69 1.67 -17.14
C GLY A 252 16.30 1.51 -17.76
N ARG A 253 15.77 2.55 -18.42
CA ARG A 253 14.45 2.49 -19.08
C ARG A 253 14.60 1.92 -20.49
N LEU A 254 13.76 0.97 -20.87
CA LEU A 254 13.78 0.36 -22.21
C LEU A 254 13.41 1.41 -23.27
N THR A 255 14.36 1.82 -24.10
CA THR A 255 14.14 2.85 -25.15
C THR A 255 13.93 2.25 -26.53
N PHE A 256 14.42 1.04 -26.77
CA PHE A 256 14.28 0.36 -28.04
C PHE A 256 14.15 -1.16 -27.89
N TYR A 257 13.27 -1.75 -28.70
CA TYR A 257 13.12 -3.18 -28.89
C TYR A 257 13.10 -3.55 -30.38
N SER A 258 13.61 -4.73 -30.73
CA SER A 258 13.37 -5.31 -32.05
C SER A 258 13.42 -6.83 -32.03
N ASP A 259 12.61 -7.47 -32.87
CA ASP A 259 12.71 -8.89 -33.20
C ASP A 259 12.64 -9.13 -34.71
N SER A 260 12.29 -10.33 -35.19
CA SER A 260 12.16 -10.61 -36.62
C SER A 260 10.90 -10.00 -37.28
N SER A 261 9.98 -9.48 -36.49
CA SER A 261 8.67 -8.98 -36.95
C SER A 261 8.55 -7.45 -36.90
N CYS A 262 9.11 -6.80 -35.88
CA CYS A 262 8.93 -5.38 -35.67
C CYS A 262 10.08 -4.72 -34.91
N GLN A 263 10.01 -3.38 -34.86
CA GLN A 263 10.84 -2.50 -34.05
C GLN A 263 9.92 -1.61 -33.21
N ALA A 264 10.31 -1.33 -31.97
CA ALA A 264 9.57 -0.45 -31.08
C ALA A 264 10.51 0.55 -30.40
N GLU A 265 10.06 1.81 -30.36
CA GLU A 265 10.74 2.94 -29.73
C GLU A 265 9.86 3.51 -28.61
N TYR A 266 10.47 3.82 -27.47
CA TYR A 266 9.79 4.36 -26.29
C TYR A 266 10.46 5.64 -25.80
N ALA A 267 9.66 6.61 -25.37
CA ALA A 267 10.14 7.86 -24.79
C ALA A 267 9.53 8.08 -23.39
N TYR A 268 10.31 8.67 -22.49
CA TYR A 268 9.97 8.81 -21.07
C TYR A 268 10.21 10.22 -20.55
N ASP A 269 9.48 10.60 -19.51
CA ASP A 269 9.77 11.81 -18.75
C ASP A 269 10.75 11.55 -17.59
N ALA A 270 11.17 12.63 -16.91
CA ALA A 270 12.08 12.57 -15.77
C ALA A 270 11.52 11.85 -14.53
N SER A 271 10.23 11.52 -14.53
CA SER A 271 9.55 10.72 -13.49
C SER A 271 9.42 9.25 -13.90
N ASN A 272 10.13 8.81 -14.95
CA ASN A 272 10.08 7.45 -15.50
C ASN A 272 8.69 7.07 -16.07
N ARG A 273 7.80 8.02 -16.35
CA ARG A 273 6.52 7.73 -17.02
C ARG A 273 6.78 7.63 -18.52
N ARG A 274 6.26 6.59 -19.16
CA ARG A 274 6.40 6.41 -20.61
C ARG A 274 5.47 7.37 -21.32
N LEU A 275 5.98 8.40 -21.97
CA LEU A 275 5.19 9.40 -22.66
C LEU A 275 4.74 8.96 -24.05
N GLN A 276 5.54 8.15 -24.75
CA GLN A 276 5.27 7.75 -26.13
C GLN A 276 5.74 6.33 -26.43
N LYS A 277 5.05 5.70 -27.39
CA LYS A 277 5.44 4.45 -28.05
C LYS A 277 5.26 4.57 -29.56
N LYS A 278 6.21 4.06 -30.33
CA LYS A 278 6.07 3.87 -31.78
C LYS A 278 6.54 2.47 -32.16
N VAL A 279 5.73 1.73 -32.91
CA VAL A 279 6.04 0.39 -33.40
C VAL A 279 5.98 0.40 -34.93
N THR A 280 7.01 -0.14 -35.59
CA THR A 280 7.10 -0.26 -37.04
C THR A 280 7.46 -1.68 -37.45
N ASP A 281 7.06 -2.10 -38.64
CA ASP A 281 7.64 -3.28 -39.28
C ASP A 281 9.00 -2.94 -39.94
N PHE A 282 9.63 -3.93 -40.57
CA PHE A 282 10.91 -3.74 -41.28
C PHE A 282 10.79 -3.04 -42.64
N GLU A 283 9.58 -2.85 -43.15
CA GLU A 283 9.32 -2.04 -44.34
C GLU A 283 9.14 -0.56 -43.99
N GLY A 284 9.06 -0.24 -42.69
CA GLY A 284 8.88 1.12 -42.17
C GLY A 284 7.41 1.51 -41.97
N ASN A 285 6.46 0.58 -42.12
CA ASN A 285 5.05 0.84 -41.87
C ASN A 285 4.80 0.99 -40.37
N ILE A 286 4.02 2.00 -39.97
CA ILE A 286 3.66 2.22 -38.57
C ILE A 286 2.56 1.24 -38.17
N LEU A 287 2.87 0.36 -37.23
CA LEU A 287 1.94 -0.62 -36.65
C LEU A 287 1.19 -0.04 -35.45
N ALA A 288 1.86 0.81 -34.66
CA ALA A 288 1.25 1.52 -33.54
C ALA A 288 2.01 2.84 -33.25
N GLN A 289 1.29 3.88 -32.84
CA GLN A 289 1.90 5.12 -32.39
C GLN A 289 1.00 5.81 -31.35
N GLU A 290 1.47 5.83 -30.11
CA GLU A 290 0.65 6.17 -28.92
C GLU A 290 1.33 7.26 -28.09
N LYS A 291 0.53 8.18 -27.56
CA LYS A 291 0.89 9.13 -26.49
C LYS A 291 0.17 8.72 -25.21
N TYR A 292 0.88 8.55 -24.11
CA TYR A 292 0.27 8.09 -22.85
C TYR A 292 -0.10 9.25 -21.93
N LEU A 293 -1.25 9.10 -21.27
CA LEU A 293 -1.79 10.02 -20.28
C LEU A 293 -1.66 9.42 -18.89
N TYR A 294 -1.30 10.26 -17.92
CA TYR A 294 -1.11 9.85 -16.53
C TYR A 294 -1.92 10.71 -15.57
N TRP A 295 -2.42 10.07 -14.50
CA TRP A 295 -2.87 10.74 -13.29
C TRP A 295 -1.83 10.48 -12.20
N HIS A 296 -1.01 11.50 -11.93
CA HIS A 296 0.22 11.37 -11.16
C HIS A 296 1.16 10.34 -11.82
N ASP A 297 1.49 9.24 -11.14
CA ASP A 297 2.32 8.15 -11.66
C ASP A 297 1.52 7.00 -12.27
N ARG A 298 0.18 7.08 -12.28
CA ARG A 298 -0.70 6.03 -12.79
C ARG A 298 -1.05 6.28 -14.24
N GLU A 299 -0.78 5.33 -15.13
CA GLU A 299 -1.21 5.40 -16.52
C GLU A 299 -2.74 5.33 -16.55
N ILE A 300 -3.41 6.31 -17.14
CA ILE A 300 -4.88 6.29 -17.26
C ILE A 300 -5.34 6.16 -18.71
N GLY A 301 -4.47 6.33 -19.70
CA GLY A 301 -4.89 6.18 -21.09
C GLY A 301 -3.78 6.32 -22.11
N ALA A 302 -4.15 6.08 -23.36
CA ALA A 302 -3.31 6.26 -24.53
C ALA A 302 -4.14 6.95 -25.63
N LEU A 303 -3.52 7.90 -26.32
CA LEU A 303 -4.10 8.68 -27.40
C LEU A 303 -3.28 8.50 -28.67
N ASN A 304 -3.94 8.65 -29.82
CA ASN A 304 -3.25 8.64 -31.12
C ASN A 304 -2.56 9.98 -31.39
N GLN A 305 -1.98 10.15 -32.58
CA GLN A 305 -1.30 11.39 -32.97
C GLN A 305 -2.22 12.62 -33.09
N ASN A 306 -3.53 12.39 -33.27
CA ASN A 306 -4.55 13.44 -33.30
C ASN A 306 -5.10 13.77 -31.91
N ASN A 307 -4.49 13.22 -30.84
CA ASN A 307 -4.95 13.33 -29.46
C ASN A 307 -6.38 12.78 -29.24
N GLU A 308 -6.76 11.72 -29.97
CA GLU A 308 -8.00 10.99 -29.74
C GLU A 308 -7.71 9.75 -28.88
N PHE A 309 -8.58 9.46 -27.90
CA PHE A 309 -8.40 8.30 -27.02
C PHE A 309 -8.50 6.97 -27.79
N ILE A 310 -7.40 6.20 -27.74
CA ILE A 310 -7.36 4.79 -28.13
C ILE A 310 -7.85 3.93 -26.96
N SER A 311 -7.39 4.27 -25.76
CA SER A 311 -7.79 3.63 -24.51
C SER A 311 -7.82 4.64 -23.38
N LEU A 312 -8.81 4.55 -22.49
CA LEU A 312 -8.92 5.31 -21.24
C LEU A 312 -9.39 4.36 -20.14
N ARG A 313 -8.87 4.47 -18.93
CA ARG A 313 -9.41 3.82 -17.74
C ARG A 313 -9.68 4.85 -16.67
N VAL A 314 -10.83 4.71 -16.02
CA VAL A 314 -11.22 5.55 -14.89
C VAL A 314 -10.86 4.82 -13.61
N LEU A 315 -10.04 5.45 -12.77
CA LEU A 315 -9.54 4.88 -11.52
C LEU A 315 -10.30 5.42 -10.31
N ILE A 316 -10.36 4.61 -9.24
CA ILE A 316 -10.75 5.05 -7.90
C ILE A 316 -9.64 5.98 -7.35
N PRO A 317 -9.94 7.23 -7.00
CA PRO A 317 -8.95 8.21 -6.55
C PRO A 317 -8.22 7.75 -5.29
N THR A 318 -8.97 7.19 -4.34
CA THR A 318 -8.47 6.71 -3.05
C THR A 318 -7.70 5.40 -3.15
N SER A 319 -7.62 4.77 -4.32
CA SER A 319 -6.79 3.58 -4.50
C SER A 319 -5.33 4.01 -4.58
N PRO A 320 -4.43 3.44 -3.77
CA PRO A 320 -3.02 3.86 -3.74
C PRO A 320 -2.24 3.39 -4.97
N SER A 321 -2.77 2.42 -5.71
CA SER A 321 -2.19 1.89 -6.94
C SER A 321 -3.27 1.61 -7.99
N GLU A 322 -2.83 1.12 -9.14
CA GLU A 322 -3.70 0.72 -10.26
C GLU A 322 -4.37 -0.64 -10.03
N ASN A 323 -3.85 -1.45 -9.11
CA ASN A 323 -4.35 -2.78 -8.80
C ASN A 323 -5.79 -2.69 -8.27
N ARG A 324 -6.75 -3.35 -8.95
CA ARG A 324 -8.19 -3.34 -8.64
C ARG A 324 -8.84 -1.94 -8.60
N ALA A 325 -8.20 -0.94 -9.17
CA ALA A 325 -8.65 0.45 -9.07
C ALA A 325 -9.57 0.89 -10.22
N SER A 326 -9.60 0.16 -11.34
CA SER A 326 -10.35 0.58 -12.53
C SER A 326 -11.86 0.37 -12.32
N VAL A 327 -12.67 1.41 -12.47
CA VAL A 327 -14.15 1.30 -12.46
C VAL A 327 -14.75 1.22 -13.85
N SER A 328 -14.01 1.70 -14.87
CA SER A 328 -14.38 1.55 -16.27
C SER A 328 -13.14 1.58 -17.16
N ILE A 329 -13.23 0.93 -18.33
CA ILE A 329 -12.24 0.95 -19.40
C ILE A 329 -12.97 1.32 -20.69
N GLU A 330 -12.50 2.36 -21.38
CA GLU A 330 -12.93 2.74 -22.72
C GLU A 330 -11.87 2.28 -23.72
N LEU A 331 -12.27 1.54 -24.76
CA LEU A 331 -11.42 1.10 -25.86
C LEU A 331 -12.06 1.54 -27.16
N PHE A 332 -11.38 2.39 -27.93
CA PHE A 332 -11.86 2.92 -29.21
C PHE A 332 -13.31 3.44 -29.14
N GLY A 333 -13.63 4.22 -28.09
CA GLY A 333 -14.96 4.80 -27.86
C GLY A 333 -16.03 3.85 -27.30
N LYS A 334 -15.71 2.58 -27.06
CA LYS A 334 -16.59 1.62 -26.36
C LYS A 334 -16.21 1.49 -24.90
N ALA A 335 -17.17 1.65 -24.00
CA ALA A 335 -16.96 1.57 -22.56
C ALA A 335 -17.32 0.19 -21.99
N TYR A 336 -16.50 -0.26 -21.05
CA TYR A 336 -16.56 -1.55 -20.39
C TYR A 336 -16.47 -1.39 -18.87
N ALA A 337 -17.17 -2.25 -18.14
CA ALA A 337 -16.95 -2.47 -16.72
C ALA A 337 -15.92 -3.61 -16.54
N PRO A 338 -14.70 -3.31 -16.04
CA PRO A 338 -13.70 -4.34 -15.77
C PRO A 338 -13.95 -5.04 -14.43
N ILE A 339 -13.90 -6.37 -14.45
CA ILE A 339 -13.92 -7.19 -13.23
C ILE A 339 -12.50 -7.68 -12.98
N HIS A 340 -12.00 -7.39 -11.78
CA HIS A 340 -10.68 -7.79 -11.34
C HIS A 340 -10.80 -9.02 -10.45
N ASP A 341 -9.85 -9.95 -10.55
CA ASP A 341 -9.70 -11.03 -9.58
C ASP A 341 -9.07 -10.53 -8.27
N HIS A 342 -8.91 -11.43 -7.31
CA HIS A 342 -8.35 -11.12 -5.99
C HIS A 342 -6.95 -10.49 -6.05
N ASN A 343 -6.17 -10.83 -7.07
CA ASN A 343 -4.79 -10.34 -7.27
C ASN A 343 -4.73 -9.09 -8.16
N GLY A 344 -5.88 -8.62 -8.65
CA GLY A 344 -5.99 -7.43 -9.49
C GLY A 344 -5.74 -7.64 -10.97
N CYS A 345 -5.81 -8.88 -11.45
CA CYS A 345 -5.83 -9.15 -12.87
C CYS A 345 -7.22 -8.88 -13.44
N ILE A 346 -7.32 -8.16 -14.56
CA ILE A 346 -8.62 -7.92 -15.21
C ILE A 346 -9.06 -9.21 -15.90
N SER A 347 -10.05 -9.86 -15.30
CA SER A 347 -10.51 -11.21 -15.64
C SER A 347 -11.79 -11.21 -16.48
N CYS A 348 -12.55 -10.12 -16.49
CA CYS A 348 -13.75 -9.99 -17.30
C CYS A 348 -13.99 -8.54 -17.75
N LEU A 349 -14.45 -8.35 -19.00
CA LEU A 349 -14.97 -7.08 -19.50
C LEU A 349 -16.45 -7.23 -19.86
N ILE A 350 -17.30 -6.41 -19.22
CA ILE A 350 -18.73 -6.34 -19.49
C ILE A 350 -19.00 -5.05 -20.27
N ASN A 351 -19.65 -5.14 -21.43
CA ASN A 351 -20.05 -3.96 -22.20
C ASN A 351 -21.13 -3.18 -21.43
N ILE A 352 -20.89 -1.90 -21.15
CA ILE A 352 -21.79 -1.12 -20.27
C ILE A 352 -23.13 -0.80 -20.94
N LYS A 353 -23.22 -0.85 -22.27
CA LYS A 353 -24.47 -0.58 -23.01
C LYS A 353 -25.35 -1.83 -23.07
N THR A 354 -24.78 -2.99 -23.35
CA THR A 354 -25.55 -4.25 -23.48
C THR A 354 -25.71 -5.00 -22.16
N GLY A 355 -24.75 -4.84 -21.23
CA GLY A 355 -24.67 -5.64 -20.00
C GLY A 355 -24.14 -7.06 -20.24
N GLU A 356 -23.59 -7.34 -21.43
CA GLU A 356 -23.07 -8.65 -21.81
C GLU A 356 -21.54 -8.70 -21.67
N VAL A 357 -21.01 -9.89 -21.34
CA VAL A 357 -19.57 -10.13 -21.28
C VAL A 357 -19.00 -10.20 -22.71
N GLU A 358 -18.00 -9.37 -23.03
CA GLU A 358 -17.28 -9.41 -24.31
C GLU A 358 -15.94 -10.15 -24.21
N LYS A 359 -15.38 -10.29 -23.01
CA LYS A 359 -14.10 -10.97 -22.81
C LYS A 359 -13.98 -11.56 -21.41
N PHE A 360 -13.66 -12.85 -21.34
CA PHE A 360 -13.03 -13.47 -20.17
C PHE A 360 -11.51 -13.55 -20.39
N SER A 361 -10.74 -13.43 -19.32
CA SER A 361 -9.29 -13.54 -19.32
C SER A 361 -8.84 -14.34 -18.10
N ARG A 362 -7.93 -15.30 -18.32
CA ARG A 362 -7.29 -16.05 -17.23
C ARG A 362 -5.79 -15.92 -17.35
N TYR A 363 -5.15 -15.79 -16.20
CA TYR A 363 -3.72 -15.62 -16.08
C TYR A 363 -3.16 -16.73 -15.20
N SER A 364 -1.97 -17.22 -15.55
CA SER A 364 -1.17 -18.06 -14.67
C SER A 364 -0.72 -17.22 -13.49
N ALA A 365 -0.20 -17.87 -12.45
CA ALA A 365 0.28 -17.13 -11.27
C ALA A 365 1.33 -16.06 -11.61
N PHE A 366 2.15 -16.31 -12.65
CA PHE A 366 3.17 -15.37 -13.14
C PHE A 366 2.74 -14.55 -14.36
N GLY A 367 1.45 -14.56 -14.73
CA GLY A 367 0.89 -13.63 -15.70
C GLY A 367 0.84 -14.10 -17.16
N ASN A 368 1.13 -15.38 -17.44
CA ASN A 368 0.87 -15.94 -18.77
C ASN A 368 -0.65 -15.99 -19.01
N GLN A 369 -1.14 -15.59 -20.18
CA GLN A 369 -2.57 -15.51 -20.45
C GLN A 369 -3.07 -16.64 -21.38
N ILE A 370 -4.25 -17.18 -21.11
CA ILE A 370 -4.99 -18.08 -22.02
C ILE A 370 -6.01 -17.26 -22.82
N ASN A 371 -6.16 -17.60 -24.11
CA ASN A 371 -7.15 -17.10 -25.07
C ASN A 371 -6.96 -15.67 -25.61
N LYS A 372 -6.70 -15.61 -26.92
CA LYS A 372 -6.69 -14.40 -27.75
C LYS A 372 -8.12 -14.07 -28.20
N SER A 373 -8.92 -13.45 -27.33
CA SER A 373 -10.05 -12.65 -27.84
C SER A 373 -9.51 -11.58 -28.80
N SER A 374 -10.24 -11.29 -29.88
CA SER A 374 -9.87 -10.20 -30.80
C SER A 374 -9.95 -8.83 -30.14
N LEU A 375 -10.72 -8.70 -29.05
CA LEU A 375 -10.72 -7.51 -28.21
C LEU A 375 -9.41 -7.42 -27.43
N LYS A 376 -8.51 -6.57 -27.92
CA LYS A 376 -7.26 -6.23 -27.26
C LYS A 376 -7.53 -5.33 -26.06
N MET A 377 -7.11 -5.79 -24.89
CA MET A 377 -7.24 -5.06 -23.64
C MET A 377 -5.82 -4.83 -23.13
N PRO A 378 -5.32 -3.59 -23.13
CA PRO A 378 -3.92 -3.33 -22.80
C PRO A 378 -3.62 -3.65 -21.34
N TRP A 379 -4.53 -3.36 -20.41
CA TRP A 379 -4.35 -3.62 -18.98
C TRP A 379 -4.90 -4.99 -18.63
N GLY A 380 -4.04 -5.91 -18.17
CA GLY A 380 -4.43 -7.30 -17.89
C GLY A 380 -3.92 -7.77 -16.53
N PHE A 381 -2.81 -8.50 -16.54
CA PHE A 381 -2.13 -9.01 -15.35
C PHE A 381 -1.72 -7.87 -14.40
N ALA A 382 -2.00 -8.01 -13.11
CA ALA A 382 -1.75 -6.99 -12.08
C ALA A 382 -2.28 -5.58 -12.41
N SER A 383 -3.29 -5.47 -13.29
CA SER A 383 -3.80 -4.21 -13.85
C SER A 383 -2.74 -3.41 -14.64
N LYS A 384 -1.69 -4.06 -15.15
CA LYS A 384 -0.58 -3.46 -15.88
C LYS A 384 -0.69 -3.66 -17.38
N ARG A 385 -0.03 -2.77 -18.13
CA ARG A 385 -0.09 -2.76 -19.60
C ARG A 385 0.81 -3.85 -20.17
N LEU A 386 0.25 -4.70 -21.02
CA LEU A 386 0.99 -5.60 -21.90
C LEU A 386 1.39 -4.84 -23.18
N ASP A 387 2.68 -4.84 -23.49
CA ASP A 387 3.21 -4.41 -24.78
C ASP A 387 3.28 -5.64 -25.70
N GLU A 388 2.28 -5.79 -26.58
CA GLU A 388 2.12 -6.97 -27.43
C GLU A 388 3.34 -7.23 -28.32
N GLU A 389 4.04 -6.20 -28.75
CA GLU A 389 5.22 -6.30 -29.60
C GLU A 389 6.40 -6.99 -28.90
N THR A 390 6.49 -6.88 -27.56
CA THR A 390 7.56 -7.49 -26.78
C THR A 390 7.12 -8.74 -26.02
N GLY A 391 5.83 -8.82 -25.67
CA GLY A 391 5.27 -9.77 -24.70
C GLY A 391 5.52 -9.37 -23.24
N LEU A 392 6.12 -8.20 -22.99
CA LEU A 392 6.46 -7.72 -21.65
C LEU A 392 5.36 -6.85 -21.07
N ILE A 393 5.30 -6.82 -19.74
CA ILE A 393 4.32 -6.05 -18.98
C ILE A 393 5.04 -4.83 -18.37
N PHE A 394 4.55 -3.64 -18.68
CA PHE A 394 5.11 -2.39 -18.17
C PHE A 394 4.49 -2.05 -16.81
N PHE A 395 5.29 -2.13 -15.75
CA PHE A 395 4.83 -1.81 -14.38
C PHE A 395 4.98 -0.32 -14.02
N GLY A 396 5.66 0.46 -14.86
CA GLY A 396 5.91 1.88 -14.66
C GLY A 396 7.39 2.20 -14.49
N ARG A 397 8.15 1.35 -13.79
CA ARG A 397 9.60 1.52 -13.57
C ARG A 397 10.43 0.41 -14.17
N ARG A 398 9.87 -0.80 -14.21
CA ARG A 398 10.49 -1.96 -14.83
C ARG A 398 9.54 -2.64 -15.81
N TYR A 399 10.15 -3.38 -16.71
CA TYR A 399 9.46 -4.33 -17.57
C TYR A 399 9.57 -5.72 -16.96
N TYR A 400 8.42 -6.37 -16.84
CA TYR A 400 8.26 -7.72 -16.33
C TYR A 400 8.03 -8.69 -17.49
N ASP A 401 8.75 -9.81 -17.48
CA ASP A 401 8.53 -10.91 -18.41
C ASP A 401 7.67 -12.01 -17.76
N PRO A 402 6.40 -12.20 -18.17
CA PRO A 402 5.52 -13.23 -17.61
C PRO A 402 5.92 -14.67 -18.00
N ILE A 403 6.64 -14.86 -19.11
CA ILE A 403 7.12 -16.18 -19.54
C ILE A 403 8.21 -16.64 -18.57
N ASP A 404 9.13 -15.73 -18.30
CA ASP A 404 10.29 -15.98 -17.44
C ASP A 404 9.96 -15.82 -15.95
N GLY A 405 8.91 -15.08 -15.62
CA GLY A 405 8.48 -14.81 -14.25
C GLY A 405 9.40 -13.87 -13.49
N ARG A 406 10.02 -12.89 -14.17
CA ARG A 406 10.98 -11.97 -13.54
C ARG A 406 11.12 -10.63 -14.27
N TRP A 407 11.78 -9.68 -13.60
CA TRP A 407 12.16 -8.40 -14.20
C TRP A 407 13.29 -8.57 -15.20
N ILE A 408 13.30 -7.74 -16.26
CA ILE A 408 14.37 -7.74 -17.28
C ILE A 408 15.54 -6.78 -16.96
N THR A 409 15.39 -5.99 -15.89
CA THR A 409 16.39 -5.07 -15.35
C THR A 409 16.49 -5.28 -13.83
N LYS A 410 17.63 -4.93 -13.25
CA LYS A 410 17.80 -4.91 -11.79
C LYS A 410 16.81 -3.94 -11.14
N ASP A 411 16.50 -4.19 -9.88
CA ASP A 411 15.72 -3.28 -9.04
C ASP A 411 16.41 -1.91 -8.91
N PRO A 412 15.75 -0.80 -9.29
CA PRO A 412 16.31 0.54 -9.11
C PRO A 412 16.55 0.92 -7.65
N LEU A 413 15.86 0.27 -6.71
CA LEU A 413 16.04 0.49 -5.27
C LEU A 413 17.13 -0.39 -4.65
N GLY A 414 17.80 -1.24 -5.43
CA GLY A 414 18.81 -2.14 -4.93
C GLY A 414 18.21 -3.28 -4.12
N ASP A 415 18.85 -3.65 -3.02
CA ASP A 415 18.56 -4.84 -2.22
C ASP A 415 17.39 -4.68 -1.24
N CYS A 416 16.56 -3.64 -1.39
CA CYS A 416 15.45 -3.33 -0.48
C CYS A 416 14.41 -4.47 -0.40
N ASP A 417 14.22 -5.21 -1.50
CA ASP A 417 13.29 -6.35 -1.60
C ASP A 417 14.02 -7.71 -1.61
N GLY A 418 15.26 -7.69 -1.15
CA GLY A 418 16.13 -8.86 -1.04
C GLY A 418 17.29 -8.88 -2.04
N PRO A 419 18.17 -9.88 -1.92
CA PRO A 419 19.43 -9.93 -2.66
C PRO A 419 19.28 -10.23 -4.17
N ASN A 420 18.11 -10.71 -4.61
CA ASN A 420 17.85 -10.96 -6.02
C ASN A 420 17.07 -9.82 -6.66
N LEU A 421 17.82 -8.96 -7.35
CA LEU A 421 17.32 -7.75 -8.00
C LEU A 421 16.41 -8.01 -9.22
N TYR A 422 16.25 -9.28 -9.63
CA TYR A 422 15.37 -9.68 -10.73
C TYR A 422 14.11 -10.41 -10.25
N ALA A 423 14.04 -10.82 -8.98
CA ALA A 423 12.92 -11.60 -8.47
C ALA A 423 11.61 -10.81 -8.57
N TYR A 424 10.56 -11.48 -9.06
CA TYR A 424 9.22 -10.92 -9.05
C TYR A 424 8.50 -11.41 -7.79
N VAL A 425 8.12 -10.47 -6.93
CA VAL A 425 7.28 -10.71 -5.75
C VAL A 425 7.69 -11.91 -4.91
N GLN A 426 9.00 -12.11 -4.76
CA GLN A 426 9.61 -13.23 -4.01
C GLN A 426 9.08 -14.61 -4.42
N ASN A 427 8.65 -14.78 -5.69
CA ASN A 427 7.96 -15.96 -6.21
C ASN A 427 6.63 -16.30 -5.49
N ARG A 428 5.97 -15.29 -4.89
CA ARG A 428 4.67 -15.37 -4.21
C ARG A 428 3.57 -14.54 -4.91
N PRO A 429 3.36 -14.68 -6.22
CA PRO A 429 2.57 -13.72 -7.00
C PRO A 429 1.06 -13.78 -6.79
N LEU A 430 0.55 -14.71 -5.98
CA LEU A 430 -0.87 -14.82 -5.62
C LEU A 430 -1.20 -14.14 -4.30
N VAL A 431 -0.19 -13.58 -3.63
CA VAL A 431 -0.32 -12.92 -2.32
C VAL A 431 0.33 -11.54 -2.37
N LEU A 432 1.53 -11.47 -2.94
CA LEU A 432 2.31 -10.24 -3.03
C LEU A 432 2.06 -9.52 -4.35
N ILE A 433 1.99 -8.20 -4.29
CA ILE A 433 1.80 -7.31 -5.42
C ILE A 433 3.02 -6.39 -5.52
N ASP A 434 3.50 -6.13 -6.73
CA ASP A 434 4.37 -4.98 -6.99
C ASP A 434 3.57 -3.89 -7.71
N HIS A 435 3.47 -2.72 -7.09
CA HIS A 435 2.64 -1.65 -7.60
C HIS A 435 3.26 -0.88 -8.76
N PHE A 436 4.59 -0.77 -8.84
CA PHE A 436 5.26 0.10 -9.84
C PHE A 436 6.55 -0.49 -10.42
N GLY A 437 6.94 -1.69 -10.00
CA GLY A 437 8.22 -2.31 -10.32
C GLY A 437 9.32 -1.91 -9.33
N PHE A 438 9.01 -1.83 -8.03
CA PHE A 438 9.95 -1.42 -6.98
C PHE A 438 10.04 -2.38 -5.81
N MET A 439 8.91 -2.84 -5.27
CA MET A 439 8.89 -3.62 -4.03
C MET A 439 7.68 -4.54 -4.00
N SER A 440 7.86 -5.69 -3.37
CA SER A 440 6.84 -6.67 -3.06
C SER A 440 6.08 -6.28 -1.80
N GLU A 441 4.74 -6.21 -1.90
CA GLU A 441 3.90 -5.82 -0.77
C GLU A 441 2.74 -6.79 -0.57
N GLU A 442 2.35 -7.04 0.69
CA GLU A 442 1.21 -7.89 1.03
C GLU A 442 -0.12 -7.16 0.83
N THR A 443 -0.14 -5.83 0.95
CA THR A 443 -1.35 -5.03 0.81
C THR A 443 -1.08 -3.69 0.15
N ALA A 444 -2.02 -3.23 -0.67
CA ALA A 444 -1.97 -1.90 -1.27
C ALA A 444 -1.96 -0.76 -0.22
N GLU A 445 -2.41 -1.03 1.00
CA GLU A 445 -2.42 -0.10 2.13
C GLU A 445 -1.00 0.23 2.62
N GLU A 446 -0.03 -0.68 2.47
CA GLU A 446 1.39 -0.44 2.75
C GLU A 446 1.96 0.58 1.75
N TYR A 447 1.64 0.46 0.46
CA TYR A 447 1.99 1.45 -0.56
C TYR A 447 1.29 2.80 -0.39
N ALA A 448 0.00 2.81 0.00
CA ALA A 448 -0.77 4.04 0.21
C ALA A 448 -0.06 5.00 1.15
N PHE A 449 0.53 4.42 2.18
CA PHE A 449 1.33 5.12 3.15
C PHE A 449 2.61 5.72 2.53
N PHE A 450 3.37 4.95 1.74
CA PHE A 450 4.53 5.47 1.01
C PHE A 450 4.15 6.57 0.01
N ASN A 451 3.05 6.40 -0.72
CA ASN A 451 2.61 7.32 -1.75
C ASN A 451 2.04 8.63 -1.18
N MET A 452 1.23 8.59 -0.10
CA MET A 452 0.74 9.80 0.59
C MET A 452 1.88 10.68 1.13
N VAL A 453 2.99 10.05 1.52
CA VAL A 453 4.21 10.72 1.96
C VAL A 453 4.95 11.35 0.78
N GLN A 454 5.04 10.65 -0.36
CA GLN A 454 5.75 11.11 -1.55
C GLN A 454 4.99 12.19 -2.35
N THR A 455 3.66 12.13 -2.44
CA THR A 455 2.83 13.08 -3.21
C THR A 455 2.65 14.43 -2.51
N GLY A 456 3.08 14.54 -1.24
CA GLY A 456 2.90 15.74 -0.44
C GLY A 456 1.46 15.94 0.07
N GLU A 457 0.55 15.01 -0.20
CA GLU A 457 -0.82 15.04 0.34
C GLU A 457 -0.82 14.95 1.87
N LEU A 458 0.04 14.10 2.45
CA LEU A 458 0.25 14.05 3.90
C LEU A 458 0.86 15.37 4.41
N SER A 459 1.82 15.95 3.68
CA SER A 459 2.42 17.25 4.04
C SER A 459 1.36 18.36 4.05
N SER A 460 0.48 18.42 3.06
CA SER A 460 -0.60 19.41 2.96
C SER A 460 -1.67 19.21 4.03
N MET A 461 -2.09 17.96 4.29
CA MET A 461 -3.05 17.62 5.35
C MET A 461 -2.48 17.91 6.75
N VAL A 462 -1.21 17.59 6.97
CA VAL A 462 -0.51 17.88 8.23
C VAL A 462 -0.26 19.38 8.38
N LYS A 463 0.10 20.12 7.33
CA LYS A 463 0.20 21.60 7.32
C LYS A 463 -1.14 22.26 7.69
N HIS A 464 -2.24 21.79 7.12
CA HIS A 464 -3.58 22.30 7.42
C HIS A 464 -3.99 22.01 8.87
N THR A 465 -3.69 20.82 9.38
CA THR A 465 -3.95 20.43 10.78
C THR A 465 -3.06 21.22 11.75
N ALA A 466 -1.78 21.40 11.41
CA ALA A 466 -0.82 22.19 12.16
C ALA A 466 -1.19 23.68 12.21
N GLN A 467 -1.80 24.24 11.16
CA GLN A 467 -2.30 25.62 11.18
C GLN A 467 -3.49 25.80 12.14
N ARG A 468 -4.29 24.76 12.37
CA ARG A 468 -5.45 24.79 13.29
C ARG A 468 -5.10 24.42 14.73
N ALA A 469 -3.97 23.75 14.97
CA ALA A 469 -3.55 23.30 16.28
C ALA A 469 -2.49 24.21 16.91
N GLY A 470 -2.60 24.50 18.21
CA GLY A 470 -1.61 25.30 18.95
C GLY A 470 -0.32 24.54 19.26
N GLY A 471 0.80 25.26 19.31
CA GLY A 471 2.09 24.86 19.92
C GLY A 471 2.60 23.45 19.64
N MET A 472 2.30 22.51 20.55
CA MET A 472 2.85 21.14 20.55
C MET A 472 2.45 20.27 19.36
N ALA A 473 1.24 20.44 18.81
CA ALA A 473 0.80 19.66 17.65
C ALA A 473 1.60 20.02 16.38
N LYS A 474 2.09 21.27 16.28
CA LYS A 474 3.01 21.68 15.21
C LYS A 474 4.36 20.98 15.31
N HIS A 475 4.89 20.82 16.53
CA HIS A 475 6.17 20.14 16.75
C HIS A 475 6.07 18.62 16.56
N ALA A 476 5.02 17.97 17.07
CA ALA A 476 4.81 16.53 16.88
C ALA A 476 4.66 16.16 15.38
N ALA A 477 3.97 17.01 14.61
CA ALA A 477 3.88 16.89 13.16
C ALA A 477 5.24 16.99 12.45
N GLY A 478 6.11 17.94 12.86
CA GLY A 478 7.45 18.12 12.29
C GLY A 478 8.37 16.92 12.50
N TYR A 479 8.37 16.34 13.69
CA TYR A 479 9.17 15.14 14.00
C TYR A 479 8.63 13.87 13.34
N ALA A 480 7.31 13.71 13.23
CA ALA A 480 6.70 12.60 12.51
C ALA A 480 7.12 12.58 11.02
N ILE A 481 7.19 13.77 10.43
CA ILE A 481 7.63 14.01 9.05
C ILE A 481 9.14 13.73 8.89
N GLU A 482 9.97 14.15 9.84
CA GLU A 482 11.42 13.88 9.81
C GLU A 482 11.77 12.39 9.99
N GLY A 483 11.05 11.68 10.88
CA GLY A 483 11.19 10.22 11.04
C GLY A 483 10.75 9.44 9.81
N LEU A 484 9.70 9.92 9.12
CA LEU A 484 9.27 9.44 7.81
C LEU A 484 10.36 9.62 6.74
N ALA A 485 10.99 10.79 6.69
CA ALA A 485 12.13 11.03 5.80
C ALA A 485 13.23 10.00 6.05
N HIS A 486 13.69 9.86 7.30
CA HIS A 486 14.80 8.96 7.62
C HIS A 486 14.50 7.49 7.32
N HIS A 487 13.29 7.00 7.60
CA HIS A 487 12.93 5.60 7.30
C HIS A 487 12.72 5.33 5.82
N THR A 488 12.13 6.25 5.05
CA THR A 488 12.01 6.12 3.60
C THR A 488 13.38 6.25 2.90
N LEU A 489 14.34 6.95 3.51
CA LEU A 489 15.67 7.23 2.94
C LEU A 489 16.73 6.17 3.26
N LEU A 490 16.66 5.49 4.42
CA LEU A 490 17.57 4.38 4.74
C LEU A 490 17.40 3.18 3.78
N CYS A 491 16.23 3.05 3.16
CA CYS A 491 15.99 2.06 2.10
C CYS A 491 16.38 2.57 0.69
N ALA A 492 16.88 3.79 0.56
CA ALA A 492 16.99 4.51 -0.72
C ALA A 492 18.36 5.19 -0.93
N ASP A 493 19.46 4.57 -0.50
CA ASP A 493 20.84 4.97 -0.87
C ASP A 493 21.16 4.65 -2.35
N SER A 494 20.23 4.99 -3.25
CA SER A 494 20.33 4.75 -4.69
C SER A 494 20.16 6.08 -5.45
N PRO A 495 21.09 6.46 -6.34
CA PRO A 495 21.13 7.78 -7.00
C PRO A 495 19.99 8.04 -8.01
N TYR A 496 18.99 7.15 -8.14
CA TYR A 496 17.99 7.15 -9.23
C TYR A 496 16.65 7.84 -8.92
N LEU A 497 16.49 8.54 -7.79
CA LEU A 497 15.16 8.89 -7.26
C LEU A 497 14.84 10.40 -7.18
N ASN A 498 14.48 11.01 -8.32
CA ASN A 498 14.08 12.43 -8.39
C ASN A 498 12.86 12.80 -7.50
N GLY A 499 11.91 11.86 -7.31
CA GLY A 499 10.76 12.05 -6.42
C GLY A 499 11.12 12.02 -4.93
N ILE A 500 12.04 11.13 -4.55
CA ILE A 500 12.46 10.93 -3.16
C ILE A 500 13.36 12.07 -2.69
N PHE A 501 14.24 12.62 -3.54
CA PHE A 501 15.03 13.80 -3.17
C PHE A 501 14.18 15.07 -3.00
N THR A 502 13.13 15.23 -3.81
CA THR A 502 12.19 16.36 -3.67
C THR A 502 11.33 16.22 -2.42
N ALA A 503 10.85 15.00 -2.11
CA ALA A 503 10.14 14.70 -0.87
C ALA A 503 11.05 14.93 0.35
N ARG A 504 12.29 14.40 0.33
CA ARG A 504 13.32 14.61 1.36
C ARG A 504 13.55 16.08 1.65
N ALA A 505 13.84 16.89 0.62
CA ALA A 505 14.12 18.32 0.80
C ALA A 505 12.89 19.07 1.35
N LYS A 506 11.67 18.76 0.87
CA LYS A 506 10.42 19.36 1.38
C LYS A 506 10.15 19.02 2.84
N ILE A 507 10.39 17.77 3.20
CA ILE A 507 10.12 17.17 4.51
C ILE A 507 11.16 17.66 5.53
N GLU A 508 12.45 17.66 5.18
CA GLU A 508 13.55 18.20 5.98
C GLU A 508 13.43 19.72 6.16
N ASN A 509 13.12 20.49 5.10
CA ASN A 509 12.94 21.94 5.20
C ASN A 509 11.72 22.32 6.04
N PHE A 510 10.61 21.57 5.94
CA PHE A 510 9.45 21.77 6.81
C PHE A 510 9.78 21.43 8.28
N GLY A 511 10.46 20.30 8.53
CA GLY A 511 10.96 19.92 9.86
C GLY A 511 11.87 20.99 10.47
N ARG A 512 12.85 21.48 9.71
CA ARG A 512 13.77 22.57 10.10
C ARG A 512 13.07 23.92 10.32
N SER A 513 12.03 24.23 9.54
CA SER A 513 11.25 25.47 9.74
C SER A 513 10.43 25.45 11.04
N LEU A 514 10.16 24.25 11.58
CA LEU A 514 9.36 24.04 12.79
C LEU A 514 10.20 23.75 14.03
N GLN A 515 11.44 23.29 13.86
CA GLN A 515 12.40 23.06 14.93
C GLN A 515 13.41 24.22 14.96
N GLY A 516 13.37 25.05 16.00
CA GLY A 516 14.55 25.85 16.32
C GLY A 516 15.70 24.90 16.67
N ASN A 517 16.62 24.67 15.72
CA ASN A 517 17.89 23.95 15.82
C ASN A 517 18.04 22.97 17.01
N SER A 518 17.68 21.70 16.84
CA SER A 518 18.21 20.62 17.69
C SER A 518 18.29 19.29 16.94
N ASP A 519 19.53 18.84 16.68
CA ASP A 519 19.89 17.56 16.09
C ASP A 519 19.58 16.39 17.04
N THR A 520 18.70 15.46 16.65
CA THR A 520 18.64 14.11 17.25
C THR A 520 18.24 13.05 16.23
N SER A 521 19.22 12.47 15.51
CA SER A 521 19.04 11.27 14.68
C SER A 521 19.76 10.07 15.29
N LYS A 522 19.01 9.05 15.72
CA LYS A 522 19.49 7.67 15.93
C LYS A 522 18.41 6.71 15.41
N SER A 523 18.85 5.66 14.72
CA SER A 523 18.09 4.66 13.95
C SER A 523 17.24 3.70 14.80
N TYR A 524 16.08 3.25 14.29
CA TYR A 524 15.12 2.39 15.02
C TYR A 524 14.79 1.07 14.30
N GLY A 525 14.81 -0.02 15.06
CA GLY A 525 14.47 -1.38 14.64
C GLY A 525 14.30 -2.29 15.86
N HIS A 526 13.20 -2.15 16.60
CA HIS A 526 12.92 -2.98 17.77
C HIS A 526 11.60 -3.74 17.64
N SER A 527 11.64 -5.03 18.01
CA SER A 527 10.55 -6.01 17.96
C SER A 527 9.57 -5.85 19.14
N LEU A 528 8.29 -6.22 18.95
CA LEU A 528 7.31 -6.35 20.04
C LEU A 528 7.82 -7.34 21.10
N LYS A 529 7.73 -6.96 22.38
CA LYS A 529 8.15 -7.77 23.52
C LYS A 529 6.96 -8.17 24.39
N VAL A 530 7.00 -9.40 24.88
CA VAL A 530 6.02 -9.94 25.83
C VAL A 530 6.75 -10.38 27.09
N ILE A 531 6.50 -9.73 28.21
CA ILE A 531 7.09 -10.06 29.51
C ILE A 531 6.04 -10.71 30.41
N LYS A 532 6.38 -11.84 31.02
CA LYS A 532 5.60 -12.41 32.12
C LYS A 532 6.10 -11.85 33.46
N ILE A 533 5.17 -11.31 34.24
CA ILE A 533 5.48 -10.62 35.51
C ILE A 533 5.11 -11.47 36.73
N GLY A 534 4.02 -12.24 36.64
CA GLY A 534 3.54 -13.04 37.77
C GLY A 534 3.00 -14.41 37.35
N ASP A 535 3.27 -15.40 38.19
CA ASP A 535 2.68 -16.74 38.10
C ASP A 535 1.40 -16.75 38.94
N GLY A 536 0.24 -16.68 38.28
CA GLY A 536 -1.07 -16.83 38.91
C GLY A 536 -1.69 -18.21 38.68
N PRO A 537 -2.87 -18.49 39.27
CA PRO A 537 -3.59 -19.73 39.07
C PRO A 537 -3.96 -19.90 37.58
N PRO A 538 -3.97 -21.16 37.11
CA PRO A 538 -4.27 -21.46 35.73
C PRO A 538 -5.69 -21.02 35.36
N GLY A 539 -5.86 -20.57 34.11
CA GLY A 539 -7.16 -20.21 33.55
C GLY A 539 -7.51 -18.73 33.66
N PHE A 540 -6.67 -17.90 34.29
CA PHE A 540 -6.88 -16.46 34.41
C PHE A 540 -5.61 -15.69 34.09
N ALA A 541 -5.71 -14.70 33.20
CA ALA A 541 -4.59 -13.80 32.93
C ALA A 541 -5.02 -12.34 32.76
N THR A 542 -4.14 -11.45 33.20
CA THR A 542 -4.19 -10.00 32.93
C THR A 542 -3.10 -9.63 31.93
N ILE A 543 -3.46 -8.85 30.90
CA ILE A 543 -2.58 -8.42 29.82
C ILE A 543 -2.56 -6.89 29.79
N GLY A 544 -1.45 -6.27 30.18
CA GLY A 544 -1.22 -4.84 29.93
C GLY A 544 -0.64 -4.61 28.54
N ILE A 545 -1.16 -3.63 27.81
CA ILE A 545 -0.64 -3.24 26.48
C ILE A 545 -0.22 -1.78 26.54
N THR A 546 1.07 -1.50 26.34
CA THR A 546 1.65 -0.15 26.42
C THR A 546 2.65 0.10 25.31
N GLY A 547 2.89 1.37 24.96
CA GLY A 547 3.72 1.73 23.82
C GLY A 547 4.50 3.04 23.95
N ILE A 548 4.73 3.53 25.18
CA ILE A 548 5.49 4.78 25.43
C ILE A 548 6.63 4.56 26.46
N LEU A 549 6.81 3.34 26.96
CA LEU A 549 7.88 3.07 27.94
C LEU A 549 9.23 2.83 27.23
N THR A 550 10.31 3.31 27.87
CA THR A 550 11.64 3.43 27.26
C THR A 550 12.40 2.13 27.10
N ASP A 551 12.09 1.12 27.92
CA ASP A 551 12.84 -0.13 27.98
C ASP A 551 12.11 -1.20 28.79
N GLU A 552 12.55 -2.45 28.63
CA GLU A 552 12.01 -3.63 29.30
C GLU A 552 12.05 -3.54 30.84
N LYS A 553 13.10 -2.93 31.40
CA LYS A 553 13.25 -2.80 32.86
C LYS A 553 12.18 -1.86 33.41
N SER A 554 11.94 -0.74 32.76
CA SER A 554 10.88 0.21 33.10
C SER A 554 9.48 -0.44 33.04
N VAL A 555 9.23 -1.27 32.03
CA VAL A 555 7.96 -2.03 31.88
C VAL A 555 7.80 -3.07 32.98
N ARG A 556 8.88 -3.78 33.32
CA ARG A 556 8.88 -4.76 34.41
C ARG A 556 8.65 -4.09 35.76
N GLU A 557 9.34 -2.98 36.07
CA GLU A 557 9.12 -2.20 37.30
C GLU A 557 7.69 -1.66 37.38
N TRP A 558 7.15 -1.17 36.25
CA TRP A 558 5.77 -0.70 36.16
C TRP A 558 4.77 -1.82 36.42
N GLY A 559 4.91 -2.94 35.71
CA GLY A 559 3.99 -4.05 35.84
C GLY A 559 4.11 -4.74 37.20
N GLU A 560 5.31 -4.81 37.79
CA GLU A 560 5.49 -5.26 39.17
C GLU A 560 4.86 -4.26 40.16
N LYS A 561 4.94 -2.94 39.94
CA LYS A 561 4.30 -1.94 40.84
C LYS A 561 2.78 -2.02 40.83
N PHE A 562 2.18 -2.27 39.67
CA PHE A 562 0.73 -2.29 39.48
C PHE A 562 0.09 -3.62 39.78
N PHE A 563 0.76 -4.70 39.38
CA PHE A 563 0.25 -6.06 39.44
C PHE A 563 0.98 -6.92 40.48
N LYS A 564 1.81 -6.35 41.36
CA LYS A 564 2.49 -7.09 42.46
C LYS A 564 1.54 -7.95 43.28
N ASP A 565 0.37 -7.37 43.56
CA ASP A 565 -0.66 -7.94 44.42
C ASP A 565 -1.72 -8.68 43.59
N SER A 566 -1.53 -8.78 42.27
CA SER A 566 -2.40 -9.54 41.37
C SER A 566 -2.31 -11.01 41.74
N LYS A 567 -3.45 -11.59 42.12
CA LYS A 567 -3.57 -13.04 42.32
C LYS A 567 -3.71 -13.81 41.00
N VAL A 568 -3.54 -13.18 39.84
CA VAL A 568 -3.69 -13.79 38.50
C VAL A 568 -2.43 -13.60 37.66
N ALA A 569 -2.23 -14.48 36.67
CA ALA A 569 -1.03 -14.43 35.83
C ALA A 569 -0.99 -13.11 35.05
N THR A 570 0.13 -12.40 35.07
CA THR A 570 0.22 -11.06 34.46
C THR A 570 1.25 -11.04 33.34
N TYR A 571 0.84 -10.50 32.19
CA TYR A 571 1.65 -10.31 31.00
C TYR A 571 1.66 -8.84 30.59
N MET A 572 2.82 -8.37 30.14
CA MET A 572 3.00 -7.05 29.55
C MET A 572 3.40 -7.20 28.09
N ILE A 573 2.57 -6.69 27.19
CA ILE A 573 2.87 -6.55 25.78
C ILE A 573 3.30 -5.10 25.56
N PHE A 574 4.52 -4.91 25.06
CA PHE A 574 5.00 -3.57 24.79
C PHE A 574 5.93 -3.54 23.58
N SER A 575 6.09 -2.35 23.04
CA SER A 575 7.21 -2.00 22.16
C SER A 575 7.99 -0.89 22.85
N GLU A 576 9.32 -0.96 22.75
CA GLU A 576 10.19 0.11 23.25
C GLU A 576 9.83 1.41 22.52
N THR A 577 9.81 2.53 23.24
CA THR A 577 9.57 3.84 22.62
C THR A 577 10.67 4.12 21.60
N GLU A 578 10.27 4.56 20.41
CA GLU A 578 11.18 5.06 19.39
C GLU A 578 11.26 6.60 19.44
N GLY A 579 10.86 7.17 20.58
CA GLY A 579 10.68 8.60 20.78
C GLY A 579 9.22 9.02 20.62
N PHE A 580 8.83 10.01 21.43
CA PHE A 580 7.44 10.47 21.58
C PHE A 580 6.73 10.76 20.26
N ALA A 581 7.40 11.40 19.31
CA ALA A 581 6.79 11.77 18.05
C ALA A 581 6.49 10.57 17.14
N GLN A 582 7.39 9.58 17.11
CA GLN A 582 7.21 8.37 16.30
C GLN A 582 6.09 7.49 16.86
N ASP A 583 5.99 7.42 18.19
CA ASP A 583 4.88 6.72 18.84
C ASP A 583 3.52 7.38 18.57
N ILE A 584 3.43 8.71 18.65
CA ILE A 584 2.19 9.44 18.31
C ILE A 584 1.85 9.28 16.82
N PHE A 585 2.83 9.28 15.93
CA PHE A 585 2.63 9.07 14.51
C PHE A 585 2.06 7.68 14.21
N LYS A 586 2.70 6.62 14.72
CA LYS A 586 2.22 5.23 14.59
C LYS A 586 0.81 5.09 15.15
N ALA A 587 0.51 5.76 16.25
CA ALA A 587 -0.83 5.78 16.82
C ALA A 587 -1.85 6.41 15.87
N ASN A 588 -1.52 7.56 15.23
CA ASN A 588 -2.39 8.20 14.26
C ASN A 588 -2.62 7.36 12.99
N LEU A 589 -1.61 6.63 12.51
CA LEU A 589 -1.80 5.68 11.41
C LEU A 589 -2.79 4.57 11.79
N MET A 590 -2.65 4.00 12.98
CA MET A 590 -3.61 3.01 13.48
C MET A 590 -5.03 3.58 13.58
N LEU A 591 -5.18 4.87 13.94
CA LEU A 591 -6.47 5.57 13.96
C LEU A 591 -7.06 5.79 12.55
N CYS A 592 -6.21 5.95 11.54
CA CYS A 592 -6.62 6.06 10.14
C CYS A 592 -6.96 4.70 9.50
N GLY A 593 -6.92 3.61 10.27
CA GLY A 593 -7.28 2.27 9.82
C GLY A 593 -6.10 1.41 9.36
N PHE A 594 -4.86 1.90 9.44
CA PHE A 594 -3.68 1.13 9.05
C PHE A 594 -3.31 0.09 10.13
N ALA A 595 -3.37 -1.19 9.78
CA ALA A 595 -2.98 -2.28 10.68
C ALA A 595 -1.46 -2.54 10.64
N LEU A 596 -0.69 -1.81 11.45
CA LEU A 596 0.76 -1.96 11.53
C LEU A 596 1.18 -3.37 12.03
N PRO A 597 2.38 -3.89 11.69
CA PRO A 597 2.87 -5.22 12.12
C PRO A 597 2.73 -5.47 13.62
N HIS A 598 2.95 -4.43 14.43
CA HIS A 598 2.78 -4.45 15.88
C HIS A 598 1.36 -4.79 16.35
N ALA A 599 0.33 -4.40 15.60
CA ALA A 599 -1.06 -4.74 15.90
C ALA A 599 -1.35 -6.22 15.59
N LYS A 600 -0.80 -6.74 14.48
CA LYS A 600 -0.84 -8.17 14.11
C LYS A 600 -0.17 -9.02 15.19
N GLU A 601 1.02 -8.62 15.62
CA GLU A 601 1.79 -9.33 16.65
C GLU A 601 1.12 -9.26 18.04
N THR A 602 0.53 -8.13 18.42
CA THR A 602 -0.22 -8.02 19.68
C THR A 602 -1.42 -8.94 19.71
N ALA A 603 -2.17 -9.06 18.60
CA ALA A 603 -3.29 -10.00 18.53
C ALA A 603 -2.83 -11.47 18.61
N ARG A 604 -1.70 -11.81 17.95
CA ARG A 604 -1.07 -13.13 18.06
C ARG A 604 -0.63 -13.42 19.50
N ALA A 605 -0.03 -12.45 20.18
CA ALA A 605 0.40 -12.57 21.57
C ALA A 605 -0.79 -12.79 22.52
N ILE A 606 -1.89 -12.05 22.37
CA ILE A 606 -3.11 -12.24 23.16
C ILE A 606 -3.67 -13.65 22.97
N THR A 607 -3.74 -14.11 21.72
CA THR A 607 -4.24 -15.46 21.38
C THR A 607 -3.33 -16.56 21.95
N LYS A 608 -2.01 -16.36 21.89
CA LYS A 608 -1.03 -17.28 22.49
C LYS A 608 -1.20 -17.37 24.00
N ILE A 609 -1.32 -16.23 24.70
CA ILE A 609 -1.54 -16.18 26.16
C ILE A 609 -2.84 -16.88 26.54
N TYR A 610 -3.92 -16.68 25.78
CA TYR A 610 -5.19 -17.40 25.99
C TYR A 610 -5.02 -18.92 25.93
N ASN A 611 -4.35 -19.41 24.88
CA ASN A 611 -4.13 -20.84 24.66
C ASN A 611 -3.26 -21.46 25.76
N GLU A 612 -2.20 -20.75 26.18
CA GLU A 612 -1.34 -21.17 27.28
C GLU A 612 -2.12 -21.29 28.59
N GLN A 613 -2.99 -20.32 28.91
CA GLN A 613 -3.81 -20.36 30.12
C GLN A 613 -4.92 -21.42 30.05
N THR A 614 -5.53 -21.61 28.88
CA THR A 614 -6.55 -22.65 28.67
C THR A 614 -5.93 -24.04 28.85
N LYS A 615 -4.72 -24.25 28.32
CA LYS A 615 -3.96 -25.49 28.51
C LYS A 615 -3.59 -25.70 29.98
N ALA A 616 -3.12 -24.66 30.66
CA ALA A 616 -2.79 -24.72 32.09
C ALA A 616 -4.04 -25.03 32.94
N ASN A 617 -5.23 -24.64 32.49
CA ASN A 617 -6.52 -24.90 33.13
C ASN A 617 -7.15 -26.25 32.73
N GLY A 618 -6.34 -27.23 32.31
CA GLY A 618 -6.82 -28.56 31.94
C GLY A 618 -7.75 -28.56 30.71
N GLY A 619 -7.57 -27.59 29.80
CA GLY A 619 -8.37 -27.45 28.57
C GLY A 619 -9.66 -26.65 28.75
N LYS A 620 -9.98 -26.18 29.96
CA LYS A 620 -11.12 -25.28 30.18
C LYS A 620 -10.78 -23.86 29.71
N PRO A 621 -11.67 -23.16 28.98
CA PRO A 621 -11.44 -21.81 28.48
C PRO A 621 -10.90 -20.87 29.55
N ALA A 622 -9.80 -20.17 29.24
CA ALA A 622 -9.28 -19.13 30.12
C ALA A 622 -10.12 -17.85 30.05
N THR A 623 -10.07 -17.03 31.09
CA THR A 623 -10.62 -15.66 31.08
C THR A 623 -9.48 -14.66 31.06
N LEU A 624 -9.55 -13.69 30.15
CA LEU A 624 -8.56 -12.63 30.02
C LEU A 624 -9.11 -11.29 30.50
N MET A 625 -8.29 -10.55 31.24
CA MET A 625 -8.44 -9.11 31.42
C MET A 625 -7.40 -8.41 30.53
N ILE A 626 -7.84 -7.58 29.59
CA ILE A 626 -6.94 -6.83 28.72
C ILE A 626 -7.03 -5.36 29.10
N SER A 627 -5.89 -4.76 29.38
CA SER A 627 -5.78 -3.36 29.79
C SER A 627 -4.88 -2.57 28.82
N PRO A 628 -5.43 -2.11 27.69
CA PRO A 628 -4.71 -1.24 26.76
C PRO A 628 -4.59 0.17 27.33
N HIS A 629 -3.39 0.74 27.25
CA HIS A 629 -3.07 2.07 27.76
C HIS A 629 -2.39 2.91 26.69
N SER A 630 -2.73 4.21 26.63
CA SER A 630 -2.10 5.18 25.72
C SER A 630 -2.07 4.69 24.26
N ARG A 631 -0.91 4.70 23.57
CA ARG A 631 -0.72 4.13 22.21
C ARG A 631 -1.11 2.65 22.11
N GLY A 632 -0.93 1.88 23.18
CA GLY A 632 -1.31 0.48 23.25
C GLY A 632 -2.79 0.24 22.99
N ALA A 633 -3.65 1.22 23.26
CA ALA A 633 -5.07 1.17 22.91
C ALA A 633 -5.32 1.25 21.40
N ALA A 634 -4.63 2.14 20.67
CA ALA A 634 -4.72 2.22 19.22
C ALA A 634 -4.19 0.93 18.56
N GLN A 635 -3.08 0.40 19.09
CA GLN A 635 -2.50 -0.87 18.64
C GLN A 635 -3.44 -2.06 18.88
N PHE A 636 -4.06 -2.11 20.06
CA PHE A 636 -5.08 -3.11 20.37
C PHE A 636 -6.29 -2.97 19.43
N MET A 637 -6.79 -1.74 19.22
CA MET A 637 -7.93 -1.46 18.35
C MET A 637 -7.68 -1.89 16.91
N ALA A 638 -6.49 -1.60 16.38
CA ALA A 638 -6.07 -2.00 15.04
C ALA A 638 -5.92 -3.53 14.93
N GLY A 639 -5.52 -4.24 15.98
CA GLY A 639 -5.30 -5.69 15.95
C GLY A 639 -6.48 -6.54 16.42
N GLN A 640 -7.47 -5.99 17.11
CA GLN A 640 -8.50 -6.76 17.82
C GLN A 640 -9.33 -7.67 16.91
N HIS A 641 -9.46 -7.33 15.63
CA HIS A 641 -10.22 -8.12 14.66
C HIS A 641 -9.55 -9.47 14.40
N LEU A 642 -8.22 -9.53 14.52
CA LEU A 642 -7.38 -10.73 14.36
C LEU A 642 -7.48 -11.69 15.57
N ILE A 643 -8.00 -11.22 16.70
CA ILE A 643 -8.22 -12.07 17.89
C ILE A 643 -9.43 -12.99 17.60
N PRO A 644 -9.31 -14.33 17.75
CA PRO A 644 -10.41 -15.25 17.48
C PRO A 644 -11.66 -14.93 18.30
N SER A 645 -12.84 -15.17 17.72
CA SER A 645 -14.13 -14.79 18.33
C SER A 645 -14.36 -15.41 19.72
N HIS A 646 -13.94 -16.66 19.94
CA HIS A 646 -14.05 -17.32 21.24
C HIS A 646 -13.12 -16.70 22.29
N VAL A 647 -11.92 -16.25 21.89
CA VAL A 647 -10.98 -15.53 22.75
C VAL A 647 -11.54 -14.15 23.12
N LYS A 648 -12.10 -13.42 22.15
CA LYS A 648 -12.74 -12.11 22.40
C LYS A 648 -13.89 -12.22 23.40
N LYS A 649 -14.78 -13.20 23.24
CA LYS A 649 -15.88 -13.45 24.18
C LYS A 649 -15.40 -13.80 25.59
N ALA A 650 -14.24 -14.44 25.71
CA ALA A 650 -13.61 -14.76 26.99
C ALA A 650 -12.72 -13.63 27.55
N SER A 651 -12.66 -12.48 26.87
CA SER A 651 -11.82 -11.34 27.24
C SER A 651 -12.68 -10.16 27.69
N HIS A 652 -12.23 -9.51 28.77
CA HIS A 652 -12.81 -8.29 29.33
C HIS A 652 -11.82 -7.14 29.15
N ILE A 653 -12.28 -6.00 28.64
CA ILE A 653 -11.41 -4.86 28.30
C ILE A 653 -11.60 -3.75 29.33
N ARG A 654 -10.49 -3.25 29.89
CA ARG A 654 -10.46 -2.01 30.68
C ARG A 654 -9.38 -1.08 30.17
N SER A 655 -9.75 -0.03 29.45
CA SER A 655 -8.79 0.96 28.95
C SER A 655 -8.66 2.14 29.91
N PHE A 656 -7.46 2.71 29.98
CA PHE A 656 -7.17 3.89 30.78
C PHE A 656 -6.25 4.83 30.01
N GLY A 657 -6.52 6.15 30.06
CA GLY A 657 -5.67 7.15 29.39
C GLY A 657 -5.46 6.85 27.90
N ALA A 658 -6.45 6.22 27.27
CA ALA A 658 -6.36 5.69 25.93
C ALA A 658 -6.43 6.84 24.90
N LEU A 659 -5.59 6.75 23.87
CA LEU A 659 -5.61 7.71 22.76
C LEU A 659 -6.92 7.63 21.95
N GLN A 660 -7.62 6.49 22.01
CA GLN A 660 -8.97 6.30 21.52
C GLN A 660 -9.76 5.38 22.47
N PRO A 661 -11.02 5.69 22.80
CA PRO A 661 -11.88 4.79 23.57
C PRO A 661 -12.21 3.54 22.77
N ILE A 662 -12.21 2.38 23.45
CA ILE A 662 -12.55 1.09 22.84
C ILE A 662 -14.08 0.99 22.80
N PRO A 663 -14.70 0.85 21.62
CA PRO A 663 -16.15 0.83 21.50
C PRO A 663 -16.72 -0.47 22.07
N ASN A 664 -17.77 -0.35 22.88
CA ASN A 664 -18.49 -1.51 23.39
C ASN A 664 -19.47 -2.03 22.32
N THR A 665 -18.97 -2.88 21.44
CA THR A 665 -19.74 -3.49 20.33
C THR A 665 -20.36 -4.84 20.70
N GLY A 666 -20.20 -5.30 21.94
CA GLY A 666 -20.69 -6.61 22.40
C GLY A 666 -19.86 -7.82 21.94
N ILE A 667 -18.73 -7.60 21.27
CA ILE A 667 -17.83 -8.68 20.81
C ILE A 667 -16.89 -9.19 21.91
N PHE A 668 -16.74 -8.43 23.00
CA PHE A 668 -15.99 -8.77 24.20
C PHE A 668 -16.93 -9.03 25.37
N GLY A 669 -16.47 -9.77 26.39
CA GLY A 669 -17.25 -10.07 27.58
C GLY A 669 -17.70 -8.81 28.33
N SER A 670 -16.84 -7.80 28.39
CA SER A 670 -17.18 -6.42 28.78
C SER A 670 -16.15 -5.44 28.24
N VAL A 671 -16.52 -4.17 28.12
CA VAL A 671 -15.61 -3.06 27.76
C VAL A 671 -15.89 -1.86 28.66
N GLU A 672 -14.88 -1.40 29.38
CA GLU A 672 -14.93 -0.20 30.21
C GLU A 672 -13.77 0.73 29.83
N ASN A 673 -14.05 2.01 29.63
CA ASN A 673 -13.04 3.02 29.35
C ASN A 673 -13.02 4.04 30.49
N TYR A 674 -11.83 4.32 31.01
CA TYR A 674 -11.61 5.31 32.06
C TYR A 674 -10.79 6.49 31.51
N GLU A 675 -11.38 7.67 31.56
CA GLU A 675 -10.75 8.93 31.14
C GLU A 675 -10.55 9.85 32.35
N ASN A 676 -9.42 10.55 32.39
CA ASN A 676 -9.16 11.61 33.36
C ASN A 676 -9.30 12.94 32.63
N ASP A 677 -10.17 13.83 33.10
CA ASP A 677 -10.45 15.12 32.44
C ASP A 677 -9.19 16.02 32.30
N ASN A 678 -8.15 15.76 33.10
CA ASN A 678 -6.87 16.47 33.05
C ASN A 678 -5.80 15.79 32.17
N ASP A 679 -6.13 14.68 31.51
CA ASP A 679 -5.22 13.97 30.61
C ASP A 679 -5.17 14.65 29.23
N PRO A 680 -4.00 15.09 28.74
CA PRO A 680 -3.88 15.66 27.40
C PRO A 680 -3.88 14.60 26.29
N VAL A 681 -3.59 13.33 26.57
CA VAL A 681 -3.40 12.27 25.55
C VAL A 681 -4.68 11.99 24.75
N PRO A 682 -5.86 11.82 25.36
CA PRO A 682 -7.11 11.65 24.60
C PRO A 682 -7.39 12.89 23.73
N LYS A 683 -7.12 14.10 24.25
CA LYS A 683 -7.41 15.39 23.59
C LYS A 683 -6.62 15.64 22.30
N VAL A 684 -5.51 14.91 22.10
CA VAL A 684 -4.71 14.96 20.85
C VAL A 684 -5.33 14.07 19.76
N GLY A 685 -6.02 12.97 20.11
CA GLY A 685 -6.70 12.08 19.16
C GLY A 685 -8.13 12.51 18.80
N TYR A 686 -8.82 13.22 19.70
CA TYR A 686 -10.21 13.66 19.52
C TYR A 686 -10.53 14.65 18.37
N PRO A 687 -9.63 15.52 17.86
CA PRO A 687 -10.02 16.52 16.85
C PRO A 687 -10.37 15.95 15.46
N ILE A 688 -10.09 14.65 15.22
CA ILE A 688 -10.22 14.01 13.90
C ILE A 688 -11.65 13.48 13.65
N TRP A 689 -12.46 13.30 14.70
CA TRP A 689 -13.84 12.81 14.58
C TRP A 689 -14.76 13.65 15.45
N GLY A 690 -15.68 14.42 14.84
CA GLY A 690 -16.60 15.36 15.50
C GLY A 690 -17.68 14.71 16.39
N TRP A 691 -17.28 13.91 17.39
CA TRP A 691 -18.17 13.34 18.39
C TRP A 691 -18.05 14.13 19.69
N SER A 692 -19.07 14.94 20.01
CA SER A 692 -19.22 15.53 21.34
C SER A 692 -19.91 14.53 22.26
N ILE A 693 -19.23 13.98 23.26
CA ILE A 693 -19.88 13.38 24.42
C ILE A 693 -19.67 14.35 25.58
N LYS A 694 -20.76 14.92 26.09
CA LYS A 694 -20.74 15.78 27.27
C LYS A 694 -20.41 14.94 28.51
N THR A 695 -19.29 15.19 29.16
CA THR A 695 -19.08 14.79 30.55
C THR A 695 -19.18 16.03 31.45
N ASN A 696 -20.08 15.96 32.43
CA ASN A 696 -20.32 17.01 33.41
C ASN A 696 -19.20 17.00 34.46
N THR A 697 -18.23 17.90 34.38
CA THR A 697 -17.63 18.57 35.57
C THR A 697 -16.93 19.87 35.17
N THR A 698 -17.00 20.87 36.05
CA THR A 698 -16.52 22.25 35.90
C THR A 698 -15.00 22.39 36.10
N PRO A 699 -14.31 23.36 35.46
CA PRO A 699 -12.86 23.50 35.55
C PRO A 699 -12.41 24.26 36.81
N THR A 700 -11.41 23.75 37.52
CA THR A 700 -10.59 24.53 38.46
C THR A 700 -9.13 24.50 38.00
N GLY A 701 -8.55 25.69 37.83
CA GLY A 701 -7.29 25.91 37.12
C GLY A 701 -6.04 25.72 37.96
N TYR A 702 -4.93 25.43 37.28
CA TYR A 702 -3.56 25.70 37.71
C TYR A 702 -2.66 26.03 36.50
N SER A 703 -1.70 26.94 36.72
CA SER A 703 -0.80 27.56 35.75
C SER A 703 0.39 26.67 35.35
N TYR A 704 0.73 26.65 34.07
CA TYR A 704 1.93 26.02 33.50
C TYR A 704 3.22 26.76 33.89
N GLY A 705 4.23 26.03 34.35
CA GLY A 705 5.61 26.51 34.48
C GLY A 705 6.60 25.51 33.87
N GLY A 706 7.49 25.99 32.99
CA GLY A 706 8.79 25.39 32.67
C GLY A 706 8.87 24.41 31.47
N PRO A 707 9.85 24.55 30.53
CA PRO A 707 9.83 23.87 29.22
C PRO A 707 10.63 22.55 29.06
N SER A 708 11.05 21.83 30.12
CA SER A 708 12.05 20.75 29.94
C SER A 708 11.83 19.44 30.71
N SER A 709 10.58 19.03 30.99
CA SER A 709 10.33 17.77 31.73
C SER A 709 8.96 17.10 31.49
N LEU A 710 8.27 17.40 30.39
CA LEU A 710 6.89 16.96 30.14
C LEU A 710 6.82 15.62 29.37
N MET A 711 7.35 14.55 29.98
CA MET A 711 6.85 13.16 29.92
C MET A 711 7.71 12.27 30.85
N TYR A 712 7.70 12.58 32.14
CA TYR A 712 7.58 11.47 33.10
C TYR A 712 6.12 11.05 33.04
N ASP A 713 5.87 9.78 32.73
CA ASP A 713 4.57 9.09 32.78
C ASP A 713 3.59 9.80 33.74
N HIS A 714 2.57 10.43 33.17
CA HIS A 714 1.72 11.44 33.80
C HIS A 714 1.26 11.01 35.19
N PHE A 715 1.89 11.54 36.25
CA PHE A 715 1.49 11.43 37.67
C PHE A 715 0.57 10.24 38.01
N ILE A 716 1.06 9.02 37.77
CA ILE A 716 0.46 7.78 38.26
C ILE A 716 0.81 7.57 39.74
N ASN A 717 0.53 8.59 40.54
CA ASN A 717 0.63 8.55 42.00
C ASN A 717 -0.74 8.79 42.65
N SER A 718 -1.83 8.86 41.88
CA SER A 718 -3.15 8.85 42.51
C SER A 718 -3.45 7.43 43.00
N GLU A 719 -3.40 7.25 44.31
CA GLU A 719 -3.79 6.03 45.03
C GLU A 719 -5.19 5.52 44.56
N GLY A 720 -6.05 6.43 44.11
CA GLY A 720 -7.35 6.13 43.50
C GLY A 720 -7.31 5.38 42.17
N TYR A 721 -6.29 5.60 41.32
CA TYR A 721 -6.16 4.89 40.04
C TYR A 721 -5.73 3.43 40.23
N ARG A 722 -4.75 3.19 41.11
CA ARG A 722 -4.32 1.85 41.52
C ARG A 722 -5.46 1.08 42.19
N LYS A 723 -6.19 1.72 43.10
CA LYS A 723 -7.32 1.10 43.79
C LYS A 723 -8.44 0.69 42.84
N LYS A 724 -8.81 1.53 41.86
CA LYS A 724 -9.81 1.19 40.84
C LYS A 724 -9.40 -0.01 39.96
N GLN A 725 -8.13 -0.13 39.57
CA GLN A 725 -7.64 -1.30 38.83
C GLN A 725 -7.60 -2.59 39.68
N GLN A 726 -7.31 -2.48 40.97
CA GLN A 726 -7.31 -3.63 41.89
C GLN A 726 -8.74 -4.11 42.20
N ASP A 727 -9.65 -3.19 42.55
CA ASP A 727 -11.07 -3.49 42.80
C ASP A 727 -11.72 -4.12 41.56
N ALA A 728 -11.37 -3.61 40.38
CA ALA A 728 -11.77 -4.12 39.07
C ALA A 728 -11.40 -5.59 38.78
N CYS A 729 -10.17 -5.97 39.11
CA CYS A 729 -9.70 -7.34 38.96
C CYS A 729 -10.41 -8.27 39.96
N GLN A 730 -10.69 -7.78 41.17
CA GLN A 730 -11.40 -8.53 42.20
C GLN A 730 -12.88 -8.76 41.84
N ASP A 731 -13.54 -7.81 41.19
CA ASP A 731 -14.95 -7.91 40.76
C ASP A 731 -15.17 -8.91 39.62
N ILE A 732 -14.26 -8.96 38.62
CA ILE A 732 -14.42 -9.85 37.46
C ILE A 732 -13.97 -11.28 37.75
N PHE A 733 -12.94 -11.45 38.58
CA PHE A 733 -12.39 -12.78 38.90
C PHE A 733 -12.92 -13.39 40.21
N GLY A 734 -13.71 -12.64 41.00
CA GLY A 734 -14.47 -13.15 42.15
C GLY A 734 -13.67 -13.91 43.20
N ARG A 735 -13.04 -13.17 44.14
CA ARG A 735 -12.30 -13.62 45.35
C ARG A 735 -11.13 -14.61 45.22
#